data_AF-A1B825-F1
#
_entry.id   AF-A1B825-F1
#
_cell.length_a   1.000
_cell.length_b   1.000
_cell.length_c   1.000
_cell.angle_alpha   90.00
_cell.angle_beta   90.00
_cell.angle_gamma   90.00
#
_symmetry.space_group_name_H-M   'P 1'
#
loop_
_entity.id
_entity.type
_entity.pdbx_description
1 polymer ?
#
loop_
_entity_poly.entity_id
_entity_poly.type
_entity_poly.pdbx_seq_one_letter_code
_entity_poly.pdbx_strand_id
1 'polypeptide(L)'
;MPESFEEKVNRVLRDHEGFTGDGRGGVGDLPVGDRSTARKPIDKRGLRELFLAPVGYAALAEAAADRAALYDGFWIDSIPDLRVDTSLSYSGDGAVSVGGFVVTRDMGAVFRVLSSSATRPHLVTAGGVKLEVAYWPRDDRGALAEIGVRAQNGQAVYLAGYGDSTVVGTDSTETYNNWPNRLGSILRAMTGNESVTVYNCGDNGKRVSDWWAWDNLAAKITTPYPNTQYVLTCWGTNDIKYDGLPDWNPALFKSRYAAHINQIRLAGMVPIMVTPWPVSAAPMRPLATYQGELLNAVRELADELMVDLIDTNAMLKNWQRDRTDQYRVGDQQSDGVHYTDVPHILIAGYMARLIYQHRVIDVRHGSRLGPQDAKFSADVTVAYNRNMSNAWGFSAQLTAAAAVPMAAEIWVWSDRARKAVYVSPDRSVVSGGNPAFAYVGLAGTGTDAGVEIGFGNAGVTTTERPAENHIYVNELPFGLSRLRFRASGAGTVEFGGWLIVDQFDPVSVSAYSIASERQLFLPEFADSRPEVVPKAGAITNLALIGNIPVGWGVVIGTQYVYANDSNTGPSRRKMSIVALRASSGADILRVLSGASAGVFAATSIKTSGSGSWAGQITIHCTTDGSGNADIQVRADGAIIARHTNGGTDPFMSPYGRMGGLYRDNTLVSDPGGRQAVATLIPMPT
;
A
#
# COMPACT_ATOMS: atom_id res chain seq x y z
N MET A 1 -6.04 17.55 -18.39
CA MET A 1 -6.86 17.71 -17.18
C MET A 1 -6.28 18.86 -16.37
N PRO A 2 -7.10 19.74 -15.78
CA PRO A 2 -6.60 20.73 -14.84
C PRO A 2 -5.99 20.00 -13.65
N GLU A 3 -4.76 20.34 -13.31
CA GLU A 3 -4.06 19.81 -12.14
C GLU A 3 -4.79 20.21 -10.85
N SER A 4 -4.99 19.25 -9.94
CA SER A 4 -5.68 19.45 -8.67
C SER A 4 -4.91 20.42 -7.76
N PHE A 5 -5.58 20.99 -6.75
CA PHE A 5 -4.89 21.88 -5.80
C PHE A 5 -3.75 21.15 -5.07
N GLU A 6 -4.01 19.90 -4.67
CA GLU A 6 -3.01 19.04 -4.04
C GLU A 6 -1.84 18.73 -4.98
N GLU A 7 -2.11 18.45 -6.26
CA GLU A 7 -1.07 18.24 -7.28
C GLU A 7 -0.25 19.51 -7.54
N LYS A 8 -0.87 20.69 -7.51
CA LYS A 8 -0.17 21.99 -7.61
C LYS A 8 0.72 22.26 -6.40
N VAL A 9 0.22 21.99 -5.19
CA VAL A 9 0.98 22.09 -3.94
C VAL A 9 2.18 21.15 -4.02
N ASN A 10 1.94 19.89 -4.35
CA ASN A 10 2.98 18.88 -4.47
C ASN A 10 3.99 19.21 -5.57
N ARG A 11 3.56 19.78 -6.71
CA ARG A 11 4.48 20.25 -7.75
C ARG A 11 5.36 21.40 -7.25
N VAL A 12 4.78 22.44 -6.63
CA VAL A 12 5.55 23.59 -6.17
C VAL A 12 6.51 23.21 -5.04
N LEU A 13 6.09 22.32 -4.13
CA LEU A 13 6.97 21.78 -3.08
C LEU A 13 8.10 20.95 -3.68
N ARG A 14 7.80 20.09 -4.66
CA ARG A 14 8.79 19.26 -5.37
C ARG A 14 9.81 20.11 -6.15
N ASP A 15 9.34 21.16 -6.82
CA ASP A 15 10.21 22.09 -7.56
C ASP A 15 11.08 22.93 -6.60
N HIS A 16 10.63 23.14 -5.36
CA HIS A 16 11.38 23.82 -4.31
C HIS A 16 12.42 22.93 -3.64
N GLU A 17 12.05 21.69 -3.30
CA GLU A 17 12.91 20.72 -2.63
C GLU A 17 14.01 20.20 -3.57
N GLY A 18 13.76 20.25 -4.88
CA GLY A 18 14.66 19.79 -5.94
C GLY A 18 14.58 18.28 -6.11
N PHE A 19 14.61 17.80 -7.35
CA PHE A 19 14.59 16.36 -7.63
C PHE A 19 16.01 15.77 -7.48
N THR A 20 16.17 14.72 -6.68
CA THR A 20 17.31 13.79 -6.77
C THR A 20 16.90 12.63 -7.67
N GLY A 21 17.11 12.76 -8.98
CA GLY A 21 16.80 11.70 -9.94
C GLY A 21 18.00 10.81 -10.24
N ASP A 22 17.75 9.54 -10.57
CA ASP A 22 18.64 8.75 -11.44
C ASP A 22 17.89 7.99 -12.55
N GLY A 23 16.62 8.34 -12.82
CA GLY A 23 15.79 7.77 -13.87
C GLY A 23 16.37 7.99 -15.27
N ARG A 24 17.19 7.04 -15.72
CA ARG A 24 17.81 6.98 -17.05
C ARG A 24 16.76 7.10 -18.16
N GLY A 25 16.73 8.30 -18.74
CA GLY A 25 16.38 8.55 -20.13
C GLY A 25 17.52 9.31 -20.80
N GLY A 26 18.70 8.69 -20.90
CA GLY A 26 19.83 9.25 -21.62
C GLY A 26 19.92 8.66 -23.02
N VAL A 27 19.83 9.52 -24.04
CA VAL A 27 20.67 9.41 -25.24
C VAL A 27 21.10 10.82 -25.63
N GLY A 28 22.32 11.19 -25.23
CA GLY A 28 23.00 12.44 -25.57
C GLY A 28 23.81 13.01 -24.39
N ASP A 29 25.07 13.38 -24.64
CA ASP A 29 25.92 14.05 -23.66
C ASP A 29 25.28 15.37 -23.22
N LEU A 30 24.93 15.49 -21.93
CA LEU A 30 24.50 16.77 -21.38
C LEU A 30 25.73 17.64 -21.14
N PRO A 31 25.78 18.87 -21.70
CA PRO A 31 26.92 19.76 -21.52
C PRO A 31 27.06 20.20 -20.06
N VAL A 32 28.31 20.38 -19.62
CA VAL A 32 28.67 20.92 -18.30
C VAL A 32 27.93 22.25 -18.08
N GLY A 33 26.95 22.26 -17.18
CA GLY A 33 26.08 23.40 -16.91
C GLY A 33 24.59 23.09 -16.69
N ASP A 34 24.20 21.81 -16.58
CA ASP A 34 22.79 21.44 -16.36
C ASP A 34 22.25 21.95 -15.00
N ARG A 35 21.18 22.74 -15.07
CA ARG A 35 20.50 23.41 -13.94
C ARG A 35 19.40 22.55 -13.31
N SER A 36 19.30 21.27 -13.66
CA SER A 36 18.26 20.34 -13.18
C SER A 36 18.28 20.04 -11.68
N THR A 37 19.27 20.53 -10.92
CA THR A 37 19.32 20.45 -9.44
C THR A 37 19.09 21.80 -8.73
N ALA A 38 18.82 22.88 -9.48
CA ALA A 38 18.62 24.19 -8.88
C ALA A 38 17.25 24.24 -8.18
N ARG A 39 17.27 24.06 -6.84
CA ARG A 39 16.14 24.38 -5.96
C ARG A 39 15.58 25.74 -6.34
N LYS A 40 14.38 25.78 -6.91
CA LYS A 40 13.74 27.06 -7.22
C LYS A 40 13.32 27.68 -5.88
N PRO A 41 13.84 28.85 -5.48
CA PRO A 41 13.31 29.52 -4.29
C PRO A 41 11.82 29.75 -4.50
N ILE A 42 11.01 29.48 -3.48
CA ILE A 42 9.58 29.82 -3.53
C ILE A 42 9.49 31.34 -3.74
N ASP A 43 9.16 31.75 -4.96
CA ASP A 43 9.05 33.14 -5.33
C ASP A 43 7.60 33.62 -5.14
N LYS A 44 7.42 34.95 -5.11
CA LYS A 44 6.10 35.56 -4.94
C LYS A 44 5.12 35.17 -6.05
N ARG A 45 5.59 34.70 -7.21
CA ARG A 45 4.74 34.27 -8.32
C ARG A 45 4.21 32.85 -8.10
N GLY A 46 5.04 31.92 -7.63
CA GLY A 46 4.63 30.57 -7.24
C GLY A 46 3.68 30.58 -6.05
N LEU A 47 3.92 31.46 -5.05
CA LEU A 47 2.97 31.68 -3.95
C LEU A 47 1.68 32.32 -4.44
N ARG A 48 1.74 33.28 -5.38
CA ARG A 48 0.53 33.83 -5.99
C ARG A 48 -0.24 32.78 -6.78
N GLU A 49 0.40 31.88 -7.53
CA GLU A 49 -0.30 30.76 -8.17
C GLU A 49 -0.95 29.81 -7.16
N LEU A 50 -0.25 29.51 -6.05
CA LEU A 50 -0.79 28.66 -4.97
C LEU A 50 -1.97 29.32 -4.25
N PHE A 51 -1.87 30.62 -3.95
CA PHE A 51 -2.87 31.38 -3.20
C PHE A 51 -3.91 32.10 -4.08
N LEU A 52 -3.75 32.06 -5.41
CA LEU A 52 -4.78 32.42 -6.39
C LEU A 52 -5.45 31.18 -7.03
N ALA A 53 -4.99 29.96 -6.78
CA ALA A 53 -5.78 28.75 -7.03
C ALA A 53 -7.11 28.69 -6.23
N PRO A 54 -7.20 29.25 -5.01
CA PRO A 54 -8.45 29.55 -4.37
C PRO A 54 -9.28 30.60 -5.10
N VAL A 55 -8.88 31.18 -6.24
CA VAL A 55 -9.79 32.00 -7.05
C VAL A 55 -10.75 31.11 -7.83
N GLY A 56 -10.44 29.83 -8.03
CA GLY A 56 -11.42 28.83 -8.50
C GLY A 56 -12.37 28.38 -7.39
N TYR A 57 -11.87 28.23 -6.16
CA TYR A 57 -12.69 27.94 -4.98
C TYR A 57 -13.42 29.17 -4.45
N ALA A 58 -12.87 30.36 -4.63
CA ALA A 58 -13.52 31.63 -4.41
C ALA A 58 -14.50 31.85 -5.55
N ALA A 59 -14.22 31.56 -6.82
CA ALA A 59 -15.27 31.58 -7.85
C ALA A 59 -16.34 30.51 -7.63
N LEU A 60 -16.06 29.38 -6.97
CA LEU A 60 -17.07 28.40 -6.55
C LEU A 60 -17.78 28.78 -5.25
N ALA A 61 -17.10 29.43 -4.31
CA ALA A 61 -17.65 29.91 -3.04
C ALA A 61 -18.35 31.27 -3.20
N GLU A 62 -17.97 32.04 -4.21
CA GLU A 62 -18.55 33.28 -4.74
C GLU A 62 -19.60 32.88 -5.76
N ALA A 63 -19.49 31.80 -6.56
CA ALA A 63 -20.68 31.26 -7.24
C ALA A 63 -21.66 30.60 -6.26
N ALA A 64 -21.21 29.99 -5.16
CA ALA A 64 -22.09 29.45 -4.13
C ALA A 64 -22.64 30.56 -3.23
N ALA A 65 -21.86 31.59 -2.92
CA ALA A 65 -22.31 32.77 -2.18
C ALA A 65 -23.13 33.69 -3.05
N ASP A 66 -22.85 33.86 -4.34
CA ASP A 66 -23.67 34.57 -5.32
C ASP A 66 -24.92 33.76 -5.63
N ARG A 67 -24.89 32.41 -5.65
CA ARG A 67 -26.10 31.57 -5.77
C ARG A 67 -26.91 31.53 -4.47
N ALA A 68 -26.27 31.59 -3.32
CA ALA A 68 -26.92 31.73 -2.02
C ALA A 68 -27.44 33.16 -1.79
N ALA A 69 -26.74 34.18 -2.32
CA ALA A 69 -27.15 35.58 -2.32
C ALA A 69 -28.15 35.91 -3.44
N LEU A 70 -28.17 35.12 -4.53
CA LEU A 70 -29.27 35.05 -5.51
C LEU A 70 -30.51 34.39 -4.90
N TYR A 71 -30.42 33.85 -3.68
CA TYR A 71 -31.52 33.18 -3.01
C TYR A 71 -32.05 33.94 -1.81
N ASP A 72 -32.67 35.09 -2.09
CA ASP A 72 -33.72 35.68 -1.25
C ASP A 72 -35.08 34.96 -1.48
N GLY A 73 -35.02 33.67 -1.84
CA GLY A 73 -36.15 32.86 -2.25
C GLY A 73 -36.79 32.11 -1.08
N PHE A 74 -37.88 31.40 -1.40
CA PHE A 74 -38.72 30.76 -0.40
C PHE A 74 -38.02 29.60 0.31
N TRP A 75 -37.85 29.75 1.63
CA TRP A 75 -37.36 28.70 2.53
C TRP A 75 -38.54 27.98 3.17
N ILE A 76 -38.55 26.65 3.08
CA ILE A 76 -39.48 25.83 3.84
C ILE A 76 -38.72 24.97 4.85
N ASP A 77 -39.29 24.82 6.04
CA ASP A 77 -38.70 23.99 7.09
C ASP A 77 -38.70 22.52 6.68
N SER A 78 -39.81 22.04 6.10
CA SER A 78 -39.96 20.67 5.63
C SER A 78 -40.85 20.57 4.39
N ILE A 79 -40.62 19.53 3.58
CA ILE A 79 -41.39 19.23 2.36
C ILE A 79 -42.88 18.91 2.60
N PRO A 80 -43.28 18.20 3.68
CA PRO A 80 -44.68 17.95 3.99
C PRO A 80 -45.55 19.21 4.09
N ASP A 81 -44.96 20.37 4.36
CA ASP A 81 -45.68 21.64 4.53
C ASP A 81 -46.12 22.27 3.19
N LEU A 82 -45.61 21.80 2.05
CA LEU A 82 -45.97 22.34 0.75
C LEU A 82 -47.37 21.83 0.31
N ARG A 83 -48.42 22.63 0.60
CA ARG A 83 -49.80 22.35 0.15
C ARG A 83 -50.04 22.91 -1.25
N VAL A 84 -50.87 22.22 -2.04
CA VAL A 84 -51.45 22.76 -3.27
C VAL A 84 -52.67 23.54 -2.82
N ASP A 85 -52.65 24.84 -3.06
CA ASP A 85 -53.87 25.61 -3.11
C ASP A 85 -54.03 26.14 -4.55
N THR A 86 -55.01 25.61 -5.27
CA THR A 86 -55.38 26.06 -6.62
C THR A 86 -56.39 27.20 -6.61
N SER A 87 -56.80 27.69 -5.44
CA SER A 87 -57.78 28.76 -5.24
C SER A 87 -57.20 30.06 -4.65
N LEU A 88 -55.99 30.02 -4.10
CA LEU A 88 -55.29 31.20 -3.61
C LEU A 88 -54.42 31.82 -4.70
N SER A 89 -54.82 33.03 -5.13
CA SER A 89 -53.89 33.96 -5.74
C SER A 89 -52.93 34.44 -4.65
N TYR A 90 -51.76 33.81 -4.52
CA TYR A 90 -50.73 34.25 -3.58
C TYR A 90 -50.02 35.50 -4.12
N SER A 91 -50.73 36.61 -4.04
CA SER A 91 -50.21 37.97 -4.19
C SER A 91 -49.68 38.43 -2.83
N GLY A 92 -48.51 37.91 -2.47
CA GLY A 92 -47.78 38.21 -1.25
C GLY A 92 -46.47 37.42 -1.23
N ASP A 93 -45.47 37.90 -0.49
CA ASP A 93 -44.17 37.27 -0.33
C ASP A 93 -44.32 35.76 -0.05
N GLY A 94 -43.89 34.90 -1.00
CA GLY A 94 -43.91 33.44 -0.83
C GLY A 94 -44.58 32.57 -1.91
N ALA A 95 -44.94 33.10 -3.08
CA ALA A 95 -45.45 32.27 -4.19
C ALA A 95 -44.30 31.64 -5.01
N VAL A 96 -44.42 30.35 -5.35
CA VAL A 96 -43.46 29.64 -6.21
C VAL A 96 -44.17 29.14 -7.47
N SER A 97 -43.78 29.67 -8.63
CA SER A 97 -44.33 29.29 -9.92
C SER A 97 -43.68 28.03 -10.48
N VAL A 98 -44.32 27.38 -11.46
CA VAL A 98 -43.64 26.38 -12.29
C VAL A 98 -42.35 26.98 -12.88
N GLY A 99 -41.25 26.24 -12.78
CA GLY A 99 -39.90 26.69 -13.14
C GLY A 99 -39.19 27.50 -12.04
N GLY A 100 -39.91 27.97 -11.02
CA GLY A 100 -39.35 28.55 -9.81
C GLY A 100 -38.64 27.50 -8.96
N PHE A 101 -37.87 27.96 -7.97
CA PHE A 101 -37.11 27.09 -7.09
C PHE A 101 -37.64 27.18 -5.64
N VAL A 102 -37.42 26.13 -4.84
CA VAL A 102 -37.63 26.12 -3.38
C VAL A 102 -36.43 25.49 -2.68
N VAL A 103 -36.10 25.98 -1.49
CA VAL A 103 -35.02 25.40 -0.66
C VAL A 103 -35.62 24.85 0.62
N THR A 104 -35.21 23.64 0.98
CA THR A 104 -35.66 23.01 2.24
C THR A 104 -34.55 23.11 3.28
N ARG A 105 -34.90 23.49 4.51
CA ARG A 105 -33.93 23.59 5.62
C ARG A 105 -33.51 22.22 6.13
N ASP A 106 -34.45 21.27 6.19
CA ASP A 106 -34.24 19.90 6.67
C ASP A 106 -33.29 19.08 5.78
N MET A 107 -33.43 19.17 4.47
CA MET A 107 -32.64 18.41 3.49
C MET A 107 -31.48 19.22 2.91
N GLY A 108 -31.53 20.55 3.06
CA GLY A 108 -30.56 21.47 2.46
C GLY A 108 -30.58 21.48 0.94
N ALA A 109 -31.62 20.92 0.30
CA ALA A 109 -31.70 20.76 -1.15
C ALA A 109 -32.50 21.89 -1.80
N VAL A 110 -32.11 22.24 -3.02
CA VAL A 110 -32.83 23.17 -3.90
C VAL A 110 -33.64 22.35 -4.89
N PHE A 111 -34.94 22.59 -4.95
CA PHE A 111 -35.85 21.94 -5.89
C PHE A 111 -36.37 22.94 -6.91
N ARG A 112 -36.47 22.52 -8.17
CA ARG A 112 -37.25 23.19 -9.20
C ARG A 112 -38.70 22.71 -9.11
N VAL A 113 -39.64 23.65 -9.08
CA VAL A 113 -41.08 23.37 -9.16
C VAL A 113 -41.41 22.97 -10.59
N LEU A 114 -41.97 21.78 -10.75
CA LEU A 114 -42.39 21.25 -12.04
C LEU A 114 -43.85 21.59 -12.34
N SER A 115 -44.19 21.52 -13.63
CA SER A 115 -45.58 21.53 -14.08
C SER A 115 -46.38 20.44 -13.36
N SER A 116 -47.66 20.69 -13.07
CA SER A 116 -48.59 19.67 -12.60
C SER A 116 -48.72 18.48 -13.57
N SER A 117 -48.44 18.69 -14.87
CA SER A 117 -48.39 17.64 -15.89
C SER A 117 -47.08 16.84 -15.90
N ALA A 118 -46.07 17.22 -15.11
CA ALA A 118 -44.80 16.48 -15.07
C ALA A 118 -45.02 15.05 -14.59
N THR A 119 -44.52 14.07 -15.35
CA THR A 119 -44.80 12.66 -15.08
C THR A 119 -43.79 12.00 -14.14
N ARG A 120 -42.62 12.63 -13.95
CA ARG A 120 -41.49 12.07 -13.18
C ARG A 120 -40.89 13.10 -12.21
N PRO A 121 -41.66 13.62 -11.25
CA PRO A 121 -41.09 14.42 -10.18
C PRO A 121 -40.18 13.56 -9.30
N HIS A 122 -39.15 14.17 -8.75
CA HIS A 122 -38.35 13.55 -7.69
C HIS A 122 -39.16 13.40 -6.40
N LEU A 123 -40.12 14.29 -6.20
CA LEU A 123 -40.92 14.36 -5.00
C LEU A 123 -42.28 14.98 -5.32
N VAL A 124 -43.33 14.42 -4.72
CA VAL A 124 -44.67 14.99 -4.73
C VAL A 124 -45.03 15.34 -3.30
N THR A 125 -45.32 16.60 -3.04
CA THR A 125 -45.68 17.05 -1.70
C THR A 125 -47.07 16.58 -1.31
N ALA A 126 -47.45 16.67 -0.03
CA ALA A 126 -48.79 16.30 0.43
C ALA A 126 -49.90 17.07 -0.29
N GLY A 127 -49.59 18.29 -0.75
CA GLY A 127 -50.46 19.07 -1.62
C GLY A 127 -50.61 18.52 -3.03
N GLY A 128 -49.61 17.85 -3.59
CA GLY A 128 -49.54 17.49 -5.01
C GLY A 128 -48.61 18.37 -5.85
N VAL A 129 -47.79 19.23 -5.23
CA VAL A 129 -46.75 19.97 -5.96
C VAL A 129 -45.64 19.01 -6.35
N LYS A 130 -45.20 19.12 -7.60
CA LYS A 130 -44.19 18.27 -8.20
C LYS A 130 -42.84 18.97 -8.16
N LEU A 131 -41.85 18.34 -7.57
CA LEU A 131 -40.52 18.90 -7.35
C LEU A 131 -39.44 18.04 -8.01
N GLU A 132 -38.43 18.68 -8.59
CA GLU A 132 -37.20 18.07 -9.10
C GLU A 132 -36.01 18.64 -8.35
N VAL A 133 -35.09 17.82 -7.86
CA VAL A 133 -33.85 18.33 -7.24
C VAL A 133 -33.02 19.02 -8.30
N ALA A 134 -32.86 20.33 -8.16
CA ALA A 134 -32.03 21.16 -9.03
C ALA A 134 -30.58 21.22 -8.52
N TYR A 135 -30.41 21.29 -7.20
CA TYR A 135 -29.11 21.35 -6.55
C TYR A 135 -29.16 20.68 -5.18
N TRP A 136 -28.08 19.99 -4.83
CA TRP A 136 -27.93 19.31 -3.56
C TRP A 136 -26.51 19.59 -3.03
N PRO A 137 -26.33 20.51 -2.06
CA PRO A 137 -25.01 20.96 -1.59
C PRO A 137 -24.25 19.93 -0.74
N ARG A 138 -24.88 18.79 -0.41
CA ARG A 138 -24.22 17.71 0.32
C ARG A 138 -23.07 17.14 -0.51
N ASP A 139 -21.88 17.24 0.05
CA ASP A 139 -20.71 16.51 -0.41
C ASP A 139 -20.80 15.09 0.15
N ASP A 140 -21.02 14.12 -0.71
CA ASP A 140 -21.04 12.70 -0.35
C ASP A 140 -19.66 12.05 -0.52
N ARG A 141 -18.61 12.83 -0.80
CA ARG A 141 -17.24 12.32 -0.85
C ARG A 141 -16.75 11.90 0.53
N GLY A 142 -15.92 10.87 0.56
CA GLY A 142 -15.44 10.26 1.79
C GLY A 142 -16.38 9.20 2.37
N ALA A 143 -17.50 8.91 1.72
CA ALA A 143 -18.39 7.80 2.06
C ALA A 143 -17.63 6.46 2.12
N LEU A 144 -16.69 6.22 1.21
CA LEU A 144 -15.85 5.01 1.21
C LEU A 144 -15.05 4.89 2.52
N ALA A 145 -14.41 5.97 2.96
CA ALA A 145 -13.65 5.98 4.21
C ALA A 145 -14.57 5.85 5.44
N GLU A 146 -15.74 6.49 5.42
CA GLU A 146 -16.74 6.38 6.48
C GLU A 146 -17.19 4.92 6.66
N ILE A 147 -17.53 4.23 5.55
CA ILE A 147 -17.88 2.80 5.55
C ILE A 147 -16.79 1.98 6.26
N GLY A 148 -15.51 2.21 5.90
CA GLY A 148 -14.38 1.49 6.50
C GLY A 148 -14.24 1.72 8.00
N VAL A 149 -14.36 2.97 8.46
CA VAL A 149 -14.29 3.33 9.89
C VAL A 149 -15.43 2.71 10.68
N ARG A 150 -16.68 2.81 10.17
CA ARG A 150 -17.86 2.23 10.81
C ARG A 150 -17.73 0.72 10.93
N ALA A 151 -17.32 0.06 9.85
CA ALA A 151 -17.11 -1.39 9.83
C ALA A 151 -16.01 -1.81 10.83
N GLN A 152 -14.89 -1.09 10.92
CA GLN A 152 -13.83 -1.36 11.90
C GLN A 152 -14.31 -1.22 13.35
N ASN A 153 -15.17 -0.24 13.62
CA ASN A 153 -15.72 0.02 14.95
C ASN A 153 -16.84 -0.97 15.35
N GLY A 154 -17.05 -2.05 14.57
CA GLY A 154 -18.08 -3.04 14.85
C GLY A 154 -19.51 -2.55 14.60
N GLN A 155 -19.70 -1.39 13.95
CA GLN A 155 -21.02 -0.87 13.65
C GLN A 155 -21.65 -1.63 12.48
N ALA A 156 -22.97 -1.77 12.48
CA ALA A 156 -23.67 -2.34 11.34
C ALA A 156 -23.55 -1.41 10.12
N VAL A 157 -23.22 -2.00 8.97
CA VAL A 157 -23.07 -1.31 7.69
C VAL A 157 -23.87 -2.04 6.63
N TYR A 158 -24.76 -1.32 5.97
CA TYR A 158 -25.67 -1.88 4.95
C TYR A 158 -25.45 -1.19 3.61
N LEU A 159 -24.93 -1.93 2.65
CA LEU A 159 -24.67 -1.46 1.29
C LEU A 159 -25.57 -2.20 0.29
N ALA A 160 -25.96 -1.55 -0.80
CA ALA A 160 -26.63 -2.19 -1.93
C ALA A 160 -25.81 -1.96 -3.21
N GLY A 161 -25.44 -3.02 -3.90
CA GLY A 161 -24.96 -2.94 -5.28
C GLY A 161 -26.15 -2.83 -6.21
N TYR A 162 -26.33 -1.69 -6.89
CA TYR A 162 -27.46 -1.43 -7.78
C TYR A 162 -27.02 -1.13 -9.20
N GLY A 163 -27.50 -1.92 -10.16
CA GLY A 163 -27.07 -1.78 -11.53
C GLY A 163 -27.65 -2.85 -12.44
N ASP A 164 -26.97 -3.08 -13.54
CA ASP A 164 -27.42 -4.01 -14.57
C ASP A 164 -26.91 -5.45 -14.35
N SER A 165 -26.84 -6.24 -15.43
CA SER A 165 -26.33 -7.62 -15.43
C SER A 165 -24.90 -7.76 -14.89
N THR A 166 -24.10 -6.68 -14.95
CA THR A 166 -22.75 -6.64 -14.37
C THR A 166 -22.77 -6.68 -12.84
N VAL A 167 -23.86 -6.25 -12.21
CA VAL A 167 -24.08 -6.32 -10.76
C VAL A 167 -24.70 -7.65 -10.37
N VAL A 168 -25.63 -8.16 -11.18
CA VAL A 168 -26.22 -9.51 -11.02
C VAL A 168 -25.11 -10.57 -10.93
N GLY A 169 -24.07 -10.42 -11.77
CA GLY A 169 -23.03 -11.42 -11.96
C GLY A 169 -23.43 -12.47 -12.99
N THR A 170 -24.05 -12.03 -14.09
CA THR A 170 -24.22 -12.87 -15.28
C THR A 170 -22.86 -13.47 -15.67
N ASP A 171 -22.84 -14.75 -16.03
CA ASP A 171 -21.65 -15.56 -16.35
C ASP A 171 -20.68 -15.86 -15.19
N SER A 172 -21.03 -15.46 -13.95
CA SER A 172 -20.41 -16.06 -12.77
C SER A 172 -20.88 -17.50 -12.59
N THR A 173 -19.98 -18.40 -12.20
CA THR A 173 -20.29 -19.84 -12.12
C THR A 173 -21.27 -20.16 -11.00
N GLU A 174 -21.30 -19.30 -9.97
CA GLU A 174 -22.15 -19.46 -8.79
C GLU A 174 -22.69 -18.10 -8.33
N THR A 175 -23.92 -18.05 -7.81
CA THR A 175 -24.59 -16.80 -7.41
C THR A 175 -23.87 -16.02 -6.31
N TYR A 176 -22.94 -16.62 -5.57
CA TYR A 176 -22.11 -15.91 -4.58
C TYR A 176 -20.82 -15.32 -5.17
N ASN A 177 -20.51 -15.58 -6.44
CA ASN A 177 -19.29 -15.09 -7.09
C ASN A 177 -19.41 -13.66 -7.61
N ASN A 178 -20.60 -13.08 -7.68
CA ASN A 178 -20.76 -11.68 -8.04
C ASN A 178 -20.03 -10.73 -7.07
N TRP A 179 -19.64 -9.57 -7.58
CA TRP A 179 -18.81 -8.64 -6.82
C TRP A 179 -19.50 -8.09 -5.56
N PRO A 180 -20.84 -7.88 -5.48
CA PRO A 180 -21.48 -7.46 -4.22
C PRO A 180 -21.32 -8.51 -3.10
N ASN A 181 -21.57 -9.79 -3.41
CA ASN A 181 -21.46 -10.88 -2.44
C ASN A 181 -20.00 -11.09 -1.99
N ARG A 182 -19.06 -11.02 -2.93
CA ARG A 182 -17.63 -11.06 -2.64
C ARG A 182 -17.17 -9.87 -1.79
N LEU A 183 -17.65 -8.66 -2.08
CA LEU A 183 -17.33 -7.45 -1.31
C LEU A 183 -17.75 -7.60 0.16
N GLY A 184 -18.99 -8.04 0.41
CA GLY A 184 -19.46 -8.25 1.78
C GLY A 184 -18.61 -9.27 2.54
N SER A 185 -18.24 -10.38 1.88
CA SER A 185 -17.39 -11.42 2.48
C SER A 185 -15.98 -10.91 2.79
N ILE A 186 -15.39 -10.11 1.89
CA ILE A 186 -14.06 -9.52 2.08
C ILE A 186 -14.09 -8.50 3.22
N LEU A 187 -15.07 -7.58 3.25
CA LEU A 187 -15.17 -6.56 4.30
C LEU A 187 -15.36 -7.18 5.69
N ARG A 188 -16.21 -8.21 5.81
CA ARG A 188 -16.35 -8.97 7.07
C ARG A 188 -15.03 -9.60 7.50
N ALA A 189 -14.29 -10.22 6.56
CA ALA A 189 -12.99 -10.81 6.85
C ALA A 189 -11.94 -9.77 7.30
N MET A 190 -11.87 -8.61 6.64
CA MET A 190 -10.91 -7.55 6.98
C MET A 190 -11.20 -6.90 8.35
N THR A 191 -12.48 -6.68 8.64
CA THR A 191 -12.91 -5.94 9.83
C THR A 191 -13.10 -6.86 11.04
N GLY A 192 -13.51 -8.11 10.82
CA GLY A 192 -14.01 -9.01 11.87
C GLY A 192 -15.45 -8.67 12.29
N ASN A 193 -16.14 -7.82 11.54
CA ASN A 193 -17.48 -7.35 11.85
C ASN A 193 -18.52 -8.07 10.98
N GLU A 194 -19.20 -9.06 11.56
CA GLU A 194 -20.25 -9.84 10.87
C GLU A 194 -21.51 -9.01 10.52
N SER A 195 -21.64 -7.80 11.05
CA SER A 195 -22.78 -6.89 10.76
C SER A 195 -22.61 -6.08 9.48
N VAL A 196 -21.55 -6.32 8.68
CA VAL A 196 -21.40 -5.74 7.35
C VAL A 196 -22.19 -6.58 6.33
N THR A 197 -23.18 -5.96 5.69
CA THR A 197 -24.04 -6.59 4.69
C THR A 197 -23.98 -5.83 3.36
N VAL A 198 -23.85 -6.57 2.26
CA VAL A 198 -23.91 -6.04 0.91
C VAL A 198 -25.01 -6.78 0.15
N TYR A 199 -26.07 -6.07 -0.21
CA TYR A 199 -27.19 -6.60 -0.98
C TYR A 199 -26.88 -6.54 -2.48
N ASN A 200 -27.15 -7.62 -3.22
CA ASN A 200 -27.14 -7.58 -4.68
C ASN A 200 -28.53 -7.18 -5.19
N CYS A 201 -28.63 -5.97 -5.72
CA CYS A 201 -29.86 -5.39 -6.27
C CYS A 201 -29.81 -5.27 -7.81
N GLY A 202 -28.91 -5.98 -8.49
CA GLY A 202 -28.77 -5.94 -9.95
C GLY A 202 -29.99 -6.46 -10.71
N ASP A 203 -30.17 -6.02 -11.96
CA ASP A 203 -31.20 -6.54 -12.86
C ASP A 203 -30.73 -6.60 -14.33
N ASN A 204 -31.04 -7.71 -15.01
CA ASN A 204 -30.47 -7.99 -16.34
C ASN A 204 -31.07 -7.09 -17.43
N GLY A 205 -30.19 -6.54 -18.27
CA GLY A 205 -30.59 -5.77 -19.46
C GLY A 205 -31.21 -4.40 -19.17
N LYS A 206 -31.23 -3.98 -17.90
CA LYS A 206 -31.82 -2.71 -17.46
C LYS A 206 -30.86 -1.54 -17.61
N ARG A 207 -31.43 -0.34 -17.62
CA ARG A 207 -30.73 0.89 -17.97
C ARG A 207 -31.12 1.99 -16.99
N VAL A 208 -30.26 3.00 -16.88
CA VAL A 208 -30.65 4.25 -16.22
C VAL A 208 -31.32 5.19 -17.23
N SER A 209 -30.94 5.08 -18.50
CA SER A 209 -31.48 5.88 -19.59
C SER A 209 -32.93 5.54 -19.92
N ASP A 210 -33.51 4.38 -19.66
CA ASP A 210 -34.97 4.19 -19.89
C ASP A 210 -35.82 4.55 -18.66
N TRP A 211 -35.19 5.15 -17.65
CA TRP A 211 -35.73 5.39 -16.31
C TRP A 211 -36.05 4.14 -15.49
N TRP A 212 -35.66 2.95 -15.92
CA TRP A 212 -35.96 1.74 -15.17
C TRP A 212 -35.34 1.79 -13.77
N ALA A 213 -34.08 2.24 -13.64
CA ALA A 213 -33.41 2.40 -12.35
C ALA A 213 -34.18 3.34 -11.40
N TRP A 214 -34.78 4.39 -11.96
CA TRP A 214 -35.61 5.31 -11.20
C TRP A 214 -36.90 4.63 -10.72
N ASP A 215 -37.63 4.01 -11.64
CA ASP A 215 -38.94 3.44 -11.38
C ASP A 215 -38.87 2.23 -10.42
N ASN A 216 -37.69 1.64 -10.24
CA ASN A 216 -37.51 0.40 -9.48
C ASN A 216 -36.66 0.53 -8.21
N LEU A 217 -36.16 1.72 -7.85
CA LEU A 217 -35.35 1.93 -6.64
C LEU A 217 -36.07 1.38 -5.39
N ALA A 218 -37.35 1.68 -5.23
CA ALA A 218 -38.11 1.23 -4.08
C ALA A 218 -38.28 -0.29 -4.04
N ALA A 219 -38.72 -0.88 -5.16
CA ALA A 219 -38.93 -2.32 -5.26
C ALA A 219 -37.63 -3.13 -5.10
N LYS A 220 -36.48 -2.56 -5.47
CA LYS A 220 -35.18 -3.25 -5.45
C LYS A 220 -34.35 -2.99 -4.19
N ILE A 221 -34.55 -1.87 -3.52
CA ILE A 221 -33.73 -1.46 -2.36
C ILE A 221 -34.60 -1.09 -1.17
N THR A 222 -35.34 0.02 -1.22
CA THR A 222 -35.92 0.59 0.02
C THR A 222 -37.02 -0.26 0.65
N THR A 223 -37.77 -1.01 -0.17
CA THR A 223 -38.79 -1.95 0.32
C THR A 223 -38.19 -3.25 0.86
N PRO A 224 -37.34 -3.99 0.12
CA PRO A 224 -36.75 -5.23 0.63
C PRO A 224 -35.67 -5.00 1.71
N TYR A 225 -34.97 -3.86 1.68
CA TYR A 225 -33.81 -3.56 2.51
C TYR A 225 -33.89 -2.12 3.08
N PRO A 226 -34.87 -1.85 3.96
CA PRO A 226 -35.17 -0.49 4.46
C PRO A 226 -34.04 0.14 5.29
N ASN A 227 -33.08 -0.65 5.73
CA ASN A 227 -31.91 -0.25 6.50
C ASN A 227 -30.68 0.05 5.64
N THR A 228 -30.78 -0.01 4.31
CA THR A 228 -29.68 0.32 3.40
C THR A 228 -29.19 1.75 3.65
N GLN A 229 -27.88 1.92 3.78
CA GLN A 229 -27.24 3.21 4.06
C GLN A 229 -26.49 3.74 2.83
N TYR A 230 -25.85 2.85 2.09
CA TYR A 230 -25.02 3.20 0.92
C TYR A 230 -25.48 2.44 -0.31
N VAL A 231 -25.45 3.09 -1.48
CA VAL A 231 -25.81 2.46 -2.76
C VAL A 231 -24.64 2.60 -3.74
N LEU A 232 -23.98 1.48 -4.03
CA LEU A 232 -22.96 1.39 -5.08
C LEU A 232 -23.66 1.21 -6.42
N THR A 233 -23.73 2.27 -7.21
CA THR A 233 -24.52 2.31 -8.44
C THR A 233 -23.64 2.13 -9.69
N CYS A 234 -23.95 1.13 -10.50
CA CYS A 234 -23.19 0.72 -11.70
C CYS A 234 -24.11 0.60 -12.91
N TRP A 235 -24.23 1.69 -13.68
CA TRP A 235 -25.05 1.79 -14.90
C TRP A 235 -24.21 2.22 -16.09
N GLY A 236 -24.64 1.85 -17.30
CA GLY A 236 -24.03 2.33 -18.54
C GLY A 236 -23.87 1.26 -19.63
N THR A 237 -23.63 -0.01 -19.25
CA THR A 237 -23.34 -1.08 -20.23
C THR A 237 -24.53 -1.32 -21.16
N ASN A 238 -25.75 -1.32 -20.64
CA ASN A 238 -26.95 -1.46 -21.47
C ASN A 238 -27.49 -0.13 -22.01
N ASP A 239 -26.98 1.01 -21.53
CA ASP A 239 -27.31 2.33 -22.02
C ASP A 239 -26.67 2.60 -23.39
N ILE A 240 -25.55 1.93 -23.70
CA ILE A 240 -25.01 1.84 -25.05
C ILE A 240 -25.80 0.76 -25.83
N LYS A 241 -26.46 1.24 -26.87
CA LYS A 241 -27.56 0.64 -27.66
C LYS A 241 -27.34 -0.79 -28.22
N TYR A 242 -28.47 -1.50 -28.35
CA TYR A 242 -28.69 -2.65 -29.25
C TYR A 242 -29.35 -2.16 -30.55
N ASP A 243 -29.14 -2.82 -31.70
CA ASP A 243 -29.77 -2.46 -32.97
C ASP A 243 -31.29 -2.20 -32.83
N GLY A 244 -31.77 -1.06 -33.37
CA GLY A 244 -33.19 -0.68 -33.41
C GLY A 244 -33.70 0.39 -32.43
N LEU A 245 -32.90 0.89 -31.48
CA LEU A 245 -33.26 1.98 -30.54
C LEU A 245 -32.65 3.35 -30.95
N PRO A 246 -33.02 4.53 -30.39
CA PRO A 246 -32.33 5.79 -30.72
C PRO A 246 -30.85 5.78 -30.28
N ASP A 247 -30.00 6.54 -30.99
CA ASP A 247 -28.53 6.54 -30.83
C ASP A 247 -28.07 6.92 -29.41
N TRP A 248 -26.87 6.45 -29.04
CA TRP A 248 -26.20 6.80 -27.78
C TRP A 248 -26.22 8.32 -27.57
N ASN A 249 -26.72 8.75 -26.42
CA ASN A 249 -26.85 10.16 -26.07
C ASN A 249 -26.27 10.39 -24.67
N PRO A 250 -25.02 10.87 -24.56
CA PRO A 250 -24.36 11.06 -23.27
C PRO A 250 -25.05 12.11 -22.41
N ALA A 251 -25.65 13.14 -23.00
CA ALA A 251 -26.39 14.17 -22.25
C ALA A 251 -27.65 13.58 -21.58
N LEU A 252 -28.40 12.77 -22.32
CA LEU A 252 -29.59 12.08 -21.81
C LEU A 252 -29.23 11.05 -20.73
N PHE A 253 -28.13 10.32 -20.92
CA PHE A 253 -27.60 9.40 -19.92
C PHE A 253 -27.22 10.16 -18.64
N LYS A 254 -26.40 11.22 -18.73
CA LYS A 254 -26.00 12.05 -17.58
C LYS A 254 -27.23 12.61 -16.86
N SER A 255 -28.21 13.17 -17.58
CA SER A 255 -29.40 13.74 -16.94
C SER A 255 -30.22 12.71 -16.17
N ARG A 256 -30.39 11.51 -16.74
CA ARG A 256 -31.19 10.44 -16.10
C ARG A 256 -30.44 9.79 -14.94
N TYR A 257 -29.13 9.66 -15.06
CA TYR A 257 -28.30 9.16 -13.96
C TYR A 257 -28.24 10.18 -12.82
N ALA A 258 -28.12 11.48 -13.11
CA ALA A 258 -28.18 12.53 -12.11
C ALA A 258 -29.49 12.51 -11.31
N ALA A 259 -30.62 12.37 -12.01
CA ALA A 259 -31.92 12.20 -11.39
C ALA A 259 -31.89 10.98 -10.44
N HIS A 260 -31.44 9.82 -10.93
CA HIS A 260 -31.36 8.62 -10.12
C HIS A 260 -30.49 8.78 -8.86
N ILE A 261 -29.33 9.45 -8.95
CA ILE A 261 -28.50 9.76 -7.78
C ILE A 261 -29.26 10.62 -6.76
N ASN A 262 -29.98 11.64 -7.22
CA ASN A 262 -30.81 12.47 -6.34
C ASN A 262 -31.96 11.69 -5.71
N GLN A 263 -32.51 10.70 -6.40
CA GLN A 263 -33.52 9.80 -5.84
C GLN A 263 -32.97 8.94 -4.69
N ILE A 264 -31.75 8.43 -4.82
CA ILE A 264 -31.05 7.69 -3.75
C ILE A 264 -30.89 8.58 -2.51
N ARG A 265 -30.48 9.85 -2.71
CA ARG A 265 -30.35 10.83 -1.62
C ARG A 265 -31.68 11.14 -0.94
N LEU A 266 -32.75 11.33 -1.72
CA LEU A 266 -34.10 11.56 -1.20
C LEU A 266 -34.61 10.38 -0.36
N ALA A 267 -34.17 9.16 -0.67
CA ALA A 267 -34.46 7.98 0.12
C ALA A 267 -33.58 7.85 1.39
N GLY A 268 -32.76 8.85 1.72
CA GLY A 268 -31.91 8.89 2.91
C GLY A 268 -30.61 8.11 2.80
N MET A 269 -30.27 7.62 1.59
CA MET A 269 -29.06 6.83 1.34
C MET A 269 -27.93 7.67 0.74
N VAL A 270 -26.70 7.17 0.85
CA VAL A 270 -25.50 7.78 0.27
C VAL A 270 -25.15 7.07 -1.05
N PRO A 271 -25.24 7.76 -2.20
CA PRO A 271 -24.83 7.17 -3.48
C PRO A 271 -23.30 7.07 -3.56
N ILE A 272 -22.80 6.04 -4.24
CA ILE A 272 -21.39 5.87 -4.63
C ILE A 272 -21.40 5.40 -6.08
N MET A 273 -20.75 6.11 -6.97
CA MET A 273 -20.74 5.78 -8.40
C MET A 273 -19.68 4.73 -8.71
N VAL A 274 -20.03 3.77 -9.56
CA VAL A 274 -19.12 2.72 -10.05
C VAL A 274 -19.12 2.76 -11.56
N THR A 275 -17.94 2.81 -12.17
CA THR A 275 -17.83 2.78 -13.64
C THR A 275 -18.22 1.40 -14.18
N PRO A 276 -18.83 1.31 -15.37
CA PRO A 276 -18.94 0.07 -16.11
C PRO A 276 -17.56 -0.52 -16.46
N TRP A 277 -17.40 -1.83 -16.36
CA TRP A 277 -16.12 -2.50 -16.61
C TRP A 277 -15.76 -2.56 -18.11
N PRO A 278 -14.50 -2.91 -18.48
CA PRO A 278 -14.08 -3.01 -19.87
C PRO A 278 -14.88 -4.10 -20.61
N VAL A 279 -15.09 -3.93 -21.91
CA VAL A 279 -15.84 -4.88 -22.76
C VAL A 279 -15.00 -5.28 -23.95
N SER A 280 -14.81 -6.58 -24.20
CA SER A 280 -14.05 -7.07 -25.35
C SER A 280 -14.97 -7.21 -26.56
N ALA A 281 -15.04 -6.17 -27.39
CA ALA A 281 -15.69 -6.16 -28.70
C ALA A 281 -16.98 -7.01 -28.79
N ALA A 282 -18.06 -6.55 -28.15
CA ALA A 282 -19.35 -7.21 -28.25
C ALA A 282 -19.86 -7.15 -29.71
N PRO A 283 -19.96 -8.28 -30.45
CA PRO A 283 -20.23 -8.28 -31.89
C PRO A 283 -21.60 -7.68 -32.26
N MET A 284 -22.50 -7.54 -31.29
CA MET A 284 -23.86 -7.00 -31.47
C MET A 284 -24.04 -5.57 -30.93
N ARG A 285 -23.00 -4.91 -30.41
CA ARG A 285 -23.12 -3.54 -29.84
C ARG A 285 -21.91 -2.68 -30.16
N PRO A 286 -22.07 -1.37 -30.43
CA PRO A 286 -20.96 -0.42 -30.55
C PRO A 286 -20.40 -0.04 -29.16
N LEU A 287 -20.42 -0.98 -28.21
CA LEU A 287 -19.99 -0.82 -26.83
C LEU A 287 -18.54 -0.37 -26.76
N ALA A 288 -17.66 -1.05 -27.50
CA ALA A 288 -16.25 -0.67 -27.59
C ALA A 288 -16.04 0.72 -28.21
N THR A 289 -16.92 1.16 -29.10
CA THR A 289 -16.86 2.47 -29.75
C THR A 289 -17.18 3.60 -28.77
N TYR A 290 -18.25 3.47 -28.00
CA TYR A 290 -18.73 4.54 -27.11
C TYR A 290 -18.28 4.41 -25.65
N GLN A 291 -17.55 3.34 -25.30
CA GLN A 291 -17.10 3.13 -23.92
C GLN A 291 -16.28 4.30 -23.38
N GLY A 292 -15.44 4.94 -24.20
CA GLY A 292 -14.69 6.13 -23.78
C GLY A 292 -15.58 7.29 -23.34
N GLU A 293 -16.62 7.60 -24.14
CA GLU A 293 -17.59 8.65 -23.84
C GLU A 293 -18.43 8.34 -22.60
N LEU A 294 -18.89 7.09 -22.46
CA LEU A 294 -19.63 6.63 -21.30
C LEU A 294 -18.82 6.78 -20.00
N LEU A 295 -17.55 6.36 -20.02
CA LEU A 295 -16.69 6.46 -18.83
C LEU A 295 -16.43 7.91 -18.44
N ASN A 296 -16.22 8.80 -19.42
CA ASN A 296 -16.08 10.23 -19.16
C ASN A 296 -17.38 10.81 -18.58
N ALA A 297 -18.54 10.45 -19.13
CA ALA A 297 -19.83 10.89 -18.62
C ALA A 297 -20.07 10.48 -17.16
N VAL A 298 -19.69 9.25 -16.78
CA VAL A 298 -19.79 8.78 -15.38
C VAL A 298 -18.81 9.53 -14.46
N ARG A 299 -17.56 9.72 -14.88
CA ARG A 299 -16.53 10.44 -14.10
C ARG A 299 -16.92 11.90 -13.87
N GLU A 300 -17.27 12.61 -14.94
CA GLU A 300 -17.75 13.99 -14.87
C GLU A 300 -18.97 14.11 -13.97
N LEU A 301 -19.92 13.17 -14.07
CA LEU A 301 -21.12 13.22 -13.25
C LEU A 301 -20.82 12.99 -11.76
N ALA A 302 -19.90 12.08 -11.41
CA ALA A 302 -19.48 11.87 -10.03
C ALA A 302 -18.86 13.15 -9.43
N ASP A 303 -18.02 13.83 -10.20
CA ASP A 303 -17.43 15.11 -9.80
C ASP A 303 -18.49 16.23 -9.68
N GLU A 304 -19.37 16.37 -10.69
CA GLU A 304 -20.46 17.36 -10.71
C GLU A 304 -21.42 17.20 -9.51
N LEU A 305 -21.69 15.95 -9.11
CA LEU A 305 -22.59 15.64 -8.02
C LEU A 305 -21.88 15.48 -6.66
N MET A 306 -20.55 15.62 -6.61
CA MET A 306 -19.74 15.43 -5.40
C MET A 306 -20.00 14.07 -4.73
N VAL A 307 -19.86 12.99 -5.50
CA VAL A 307 -20.06 11.61 -5.07
C VAL A 307 -18.76 10.82 -5.24
N ASP A 308 -18.43 9.94 -4.29
CA ASP A 308 -17.29 9.03 -4.44
C ASP A 308 -17.42 8.16 -5.71
N LEU A 309 -16.32 8.00 -6.45
CA LEU A 309 -16.23 7.18 -7.66
C LEU A 309 -15.31 5.97 -7.45
N ILE A 310 -15.80 4.79 -7.81
CA ILE A 310 -15.01 3.56 -7.94
C ILE A 310 -14.79 3.25 -9.42
N ASP A 311 -13.59 3.53 -9.93
CA ASP A 311 -13.22 3.29 -11.33
C ASP A 311 -12.74 1.85 -11.56
N THR A 312 -13.69 0.92 -11.62
CA THR A 312 -13.42 -0.50 -11.94
C THR A 312 -12.91 -0.70 -13.37
N ASN A 313 -13.23 0.22 -14.29
CA ASN A 313 -12.77 0.15 -15.68
C ASN A 313 -11.25 0.32 -15.76
N ALA A 314 -10.76 1.40 -15.16
CA ALA A 314 -9.33 1.68 -15.11
C ALA A 314 -8.57 0.58 -14.37
N MET A 315 -9.13 0.09 -13.26
CA MET A 315 -8.53 -1.00 -12.50
C MET A 315 -8.38 -2.28 -13.35
N LEU A 316 -9.44 -2.72 -14.03
CA LEU A 316 -9.38 -3.94 -14.85
C LEU A 316 -8.50 -3.78 -16.09
N LYS A 317 -8.40 -2.57 -16.67
CA LYS A 317 -7.43 -2.30 -17.75
C LYS A 317 -5.99 -2.38 -17.26
N ASN A 318 -5.69 -1.88 -16.07
CA ASN A 318 -4.36 -2.03 -15.47
C ASN A 318 -4.03 -3.50 -15.21
N TRP A 319 -4.98 -4.27 -14.65
CA TRP A 319 -4.83 -5.71 -14.50
C TRP A 319 -4.48 -6.40 -15.82
N GLN A 320 -5.22 -6.10 -16.89
CA GLN A 320 -5.00 -6.71 -18.20
C GLN A 320 -3.65 -6.36 -18.80
N ARG A 321 -3.14 -5.15 -18.56
CA ARG A 321 -1.84 -4.68 -19.03
C ARG A 321 -0.69 -5.33 -18.27
N ASP A 322 -0.82 -5.44 -16.95
CA ASP A 322 0.30 -5.73 -16.05
C ASP A 322 0.35 -7.20 -15.58
N ARG A 323 -0.62 -8.03 -16.00
CA ARG A 323 -0.61 -9.47 -15.73
C ARG A 323 0.45 -10.18 -16.56
N THR A 324 1.04 -11.22 -15.95
CA THR A 324 2.07 -12.07 -16.54
C THR A 324 1.52 -13.41 -17.02
N ASP A 325 0.27 -13.73 -16.68
CA ASP A 325 -0.43 -14.93 -17.11
C ASP A 325 -0.96 -14.75 -18.54
N GLN A 326 -0.97 -15.83 -19.34
CA GLN A 326 -1.40 -15.77 -20.75
C GLN A 326 -2.92 -15.64 -20.93
N TYR A 327 -3.68 -15.38 -19.86
CA TYR A 327 -5.12 -15.20 -19.93
C TYR A 327 -5.45 -14.03 -20.85
N ARG A 328 -6.51 -14.12 -21.67
CA ARG A 328 -7.01 -13.01 -22.49
C ARG A 328 -8.33 -12.50 -21.96
N VAL A 329 -8.65 -11.23 -22.28
CA VAL A 329 -9.91 -10.60 -21.82
C VAL A 329 -11.12 -11.34 -22.36
N GLY A 330 -11.07 -11.73 -23.65
CA GLY A 330 -12.12 -12.53 -24.28
C GLY A 330 -12.32 -13.89 -23.62
N ASP A 331 -11.28 -14.47 -23.00
CA ASP A 331 -11.43 -15.74 -22.26
C ASP A 331 -12.19 -15.56 -20.94
N GLN A 332 -12.27 -14.32 -20.44
CA GLN A 332 -13.03 -13.96 -19.25
C GLN A 332 -14.37 -13.31 -19.59
N GLN A 333 -14.64 -13.04 -20.88
CA GLN A 333 -15.90 -12.48 -21.39
C GLN A 333 -16.33 -13.29 -22.61
N SER A 334 -16.93 -14.45 -22.37
CA SER A 334 -17.36 -15.36 -23.45
C SER A 334 -18.32 -14.70 -24.44
N ASP A 335 -19.11 -13.71 -23.98
CA ASP A 335 -20.04 -12.92 -24.78
C ASP A 335 -19.53 -11.50 -25.11
N GLY A 336 -18.30 -11.17 -24.69
CA GLY A 336 -17.68 -9.86 -24.86
C GLY A 336 -18.17 -8.76 -23.90
N VAL A 337 -19.03 -9.09 -22.92
CA VAL A 337 -19.61 -8.12 -21.97
C VAL A 337 -19.50 -8.59 -20.53
N HIS A 338 -19.96 -9.79 -20.19
CA HIS A 338 -20.04 -10.26 -18.81
C HIS A 338 -18.76 -10.99 -18.42
N TYR A 339 -18.26 -10.67 -17.23
CA TYR A 339 -17.06 -11.32 -16.72
C TYR A 339 -17.38 -12.61 -15.96
N THR A 340 -16.47 -13.58 -16.07
CA THR A 340 -16.44 -14.76 -15.19
C THR A 340 -16.02 -14.39 -13.75
N ASP A 341 -15.78 -15.40 -12.90
CA ASP A 341 -15.55 -15.21 -11.46
C ASP A 341 -14.32 -14.35 -11.10
N VAL A 342 -13.21 -14.46 -11.85
CA VAL A 342 -11.94 -13.82 -11.47
C VAL A 342 -12.06 -12.29 -11.44
N PRO A 343 -12.56 -11.61 -12.49
CA PRO A 343 -12.74 -10.17 -12.46
C PRO A 343 -13.73 -9.69 -11.39
N HIS A 344 -14.78 -10.46 -11.08
CA HIS A 344 -15.68 -10.14 -9.98
C HIS A 344 -14.96 -10.09 -8.63
N ILE A 345 -14.06 -11.05 -8.38
CA ILE A 345 -13.21 -11.07 -7.18
C ILE A 345 -12.27 -9.86 -7.16
N LEU A 346 -11.64 -9.53 -8.30
CA LEU A 346 -10.75 -8.37 -8.39
C LEU A 346 -11.48 -7.04 -8.15
N ILE A 347 -12.68 -6.88 -8.68
CA ILE A 347 -13.54 -5.72 -8.43
C ILE A 347 -13.87 -5.61 -6.95
N ALA A 348 -14.34 -6.70 -6.34
CA ALA A 348 -14.67 -6.72 -4.92
C ALA A 348 -13.45 -6.39 -4.04
N GLY A 349 -12.28 -6.94 -4.36
CA GLY A 349 -11.02 -6.63 -3.68
C GLY A 349 -10.59 -5.17 -3.85
N TYR A 350 -10.78 -4.59 -5.05
CA TYR A 350 -10.50 -3.18 -5.30
C TYR A 350 -11.43 -2.26 -4.51
N MET A 351 -12.73 -2.54 -4.50
CA MET A 351 -13.71 -1.82 -3.69
C MET A 351 -13.37 -1.90 -2.21
N ALA A 352 -13.02 -3.08 -1.71
CA ALA A 352 -12.61 -3.27 -0.32
C ALA A 352 -11.33 -2.50 0.02
N ARG A 353 -10.35 -2.43 -0.91
CA ARG A 353 -9.15 -1.59 -0.76
C ARG A 353 -9.52 -0.12 -0.58
N LEU A 354 -10.42 0.41 -1.39
CA LEU A 354 -10.81 1.82 -1.29
C LEU A 354 -11.58 2.11 0.00
N ILE A 355 -12.47 1.21 0.39
CA ILE A 355 -13.25 1.31 1.63
C ILE A 355 -12.34 1.21 2.87
N TYR A 356 -11.34 0.33 2.84
CA TYR A 356 -10.50 0.02 4.00
C TYR A 356 -9.03 0.48 3.82
N GLN A 357 -8.85 1.60 3.12
CA GLN A 357 -7.55 2.09 2.63
C GLN A 357 -6.49 2.30 3.72
N HIS A 358 -6.88 2.63 4.95
CA HIS A 358 -5.95 2.88 6.07
C HIS A 358 -5.32 1.61 6.65
N ARG A 359 -5.77 0.42 6.21
CA ARG A 359 -5.25 -0.89 6.64
C ARG A 359 -4.73 -1.74 5.50
N VAL A 360 -4.92 -1.33 4.25
CA VAL A 360 -4.38 -2.03 3.09
C VAL A 360 -3.07 -1.39 2.70
N ILE A 361 -2.02 -2.20 2.59
CA ILE A 361 -0.70 -1.73 2.21
C ILE A 361 -0.51 -1.91 0.71
N ASP A 362 -0.35 -0.80 -0.01
CA ASP A 362 0.04 -0.83 -1.42
C ASP A 362 1.49 -1.28 -1.55
N VAL A 363 1.71 -2.51 -2.01
CA VAL A 363 3.05 -3.07 -2.14
C VAL A 363 3.67 -2.73 -3.48
N ARG A 364 4.95 -2.41 -3.43
CA ARG A 364 5.83 -2.14 -4.57
C ARG A 364 7.07 -3.02 -4.49
N HIS A 365 7.89 -3.00 -5.54
CA HIS A 365 9.19 -3.67 -5.51
C HIS A 365 10.03 -3.15 -4.34
N GLY A 366 10.61 -4.05 -3.55
CA GLY A 366 11.38 -3.74 -2.34
C GLY A 366 10.56 -3.40 -1.10
N SER A 367 9.22 -3.45 -1.16
CA SER A 367 8.39 -3.22 0.02
C SER A 367 8.69 -4.26 1.10
N ARG A 368 8.82 -3.79 2.34
CA ARG A 368 9.04 -4.63 3.52
C ARG A 368 7.81 -4.60 4.40
N LEU A 369 7.30 -5.77 4.75
CA LEU A 369 6.12 -5.94 5.61
C LEU A 369 6.49 -6.78 6.81
N GLY A 370 5.83 -6.58 7.94
CA GLY A 370 6.15 -7.35 9.13
C GLY A 370 5.26 -6.98 10.31
N PRO A 371 5.72 -7.19 11.54
CA PRO A 371 4.82 -7.15 12.70
C PRO A 371 4.01 -5.87 12.93
N GLN A 372 4.54 -4.67 12.69
CA GLN A 372 3.73 -3.45 12.88
C GLN A 372 2.62 -3.28 11.85
N ASP A 373 2.71 -3.98 10.71
CA ASP A 373 1.73 -3.91 9.63
C ASP A 373 0.56 -4.86 9.84
N ALA A 374 0.70 -5.79 10.80
CA ALA A 374 -0.25 -6.85 11.02
C ALA A 374 -1.38 -6.45 11.98
N LYS A 375 -2.57 -6.94 11.68
CA LYS A 375 -3.67 -7.06 12.64
C LYS A 375 -3.50 -8.39 13.38
N PHE A 376 -3.37 -8.33 14.70
CA PHE A 376 -3.28 -9.51 15.54
C PHE A 376 -4.67 -9.98 15.99
N SER A 377 -4.84 -11.29 16.17
CA SER A 377 -6.06 -11.82 16.79
C SER A 377 -6.14 -11.44 18.27
N ALA A 378 -7.36 -11.33 18.78
CA ALA A 378 -7.61 -11.17 20.22
C ALA A 378 -7.19 -12.42 21.02
N ASP A 379 -7.07 -13.57 20.37
CA ASP A 379 -6.69 -14.85 20.98
C ASP A 379 -5.17 -15.02 21.16
N VAL A 380 -4.38 -14.02 20.76
CA VAL A 380 -2.92 -14.03 20.93
C VAL A 380 -2.46 -12.85 21.78
N THR A 381 -1.54 -13.10 22.69
CA THR A 381 -0.78 -12.06 23.38
C THR A 381 0.43 -11.69 22.52
N VAL A 382 0.64 -10.39 22.29
CA VAL A 382 1.77 -9.89 21.50
C VAL A 382 2.79 -9.24 22.42
N ALA A 383 4.03 -9.69 22.37
CA ALA A 383 5.18 -9.04 22.99
C ALA A 383 6.21 -8.67 21.91
N TYR A 384 7.05 -7.67 22.16
CA TYR A 384 8.13 -7.30 21.23
C TYR A 384 9.49 -7.79 21.75
N ASN A 385 10.13 -8.69 21.02
CA ASN A 385 11.47 -9.18 21.34
C ASN A 385 12.52 -8.33 20.60
N ARG A 386 13.20 -7.46 21.35
CA ARG A 386 14.26 -6.56 20.85
C ARG A 386 15.65 -7.21 20.85
N ASN A 387 15.76 -8.46 21.27
CA ASN A 387 17.03 -9.18 21.29
C ASN A 387 17.35 -9.82 19.93
N MET A 388 16.41 -9.82 18.98
CA MET A 388 16.62 -10.32 17.62
C MET A 388 17.18 -9.22 16.72
N SER A 389 18.22 -9.54 15.96
CA SER A 389 18.79 -8.63 14.98
C SER A 389 18.16 -8.89 13.62
N ASN A 390 17.17 -8.07 13.25
CA ASN A 390 16.57 -8.05 11.93
C ASN A 390 16.60 -6.63 11.33
N ALA A 391 16.08 -6.46 10.11
CA ALA A 391 16.00 -5.16 9.44
C ALA A 391 15.33 -4.06 10.30
N TRP A 392 14.50 -4.44 11.27
CA TRP A 392 13.67 -3.54 12.08
C TRP A 392 14.15 -3.40 13.52
N GLY A 393 15.15 -4.18 13.93
CA GLY A 393 15.68 -4.20 15.29
C GLY A 393 14.75 -4.82 16.35
N PHE A 394 13.64 -5.45 15.95
CA PHE A 394 12.74 -6.16 16.85
C PHE A 394 11.87 -7.19 16.11
N SER A 395 11.41 -8.22 16.82
CA SER A 395 10.41 -9.18 16.39
C SER A 395 9.13 -9.09 17.23
N ALA A 396 8.01 -9.57 16.71
CA ALA A 396 6.84 -9.84 17.55
C ALA A 396 6.88 -11.29 18.04
N GLN A 397 6.56 -11.49 19.30
CA GLN A 397 6.40 -12.79 19.92
C GLN A 397 4.90 -12.97 20.19
N LEU A 398 4.31 -13.99 19.57
CA LEU A 398 2.89 -14.29 19.65
C LEU A 398 2.71 -15.48 20.58
N THR A 399 2.03 -15.28 21.71
CA THR A 399 1.70 -16.36 22.63
C THR A 399 0.22 -16.69 22.52
N ALA A 400 -0.10 -17.93 22.18
CA ALA A 400 -1.46 -18.43 22.04
C ALA A 400 -1.73 -19.52 23.08
N ALA A 401 -2.92 -19.53 23.68
CA ALA A 401 -3.32 -20.57 24.64
C ALA A 401 -3.74 -21.89 23.96
N ALA A 402 -4.06 -21.84 22.67
CA ALA A 402 -4.45 -22.96 21.83
C ALA A 402 -4.08 -22.66 20.36
N ALA A 403 -4.40 -23.56 19.44
CA ALA A 403 -4.25 -23.28 18.02
C ALA A 403 -5.14 -22.11 17.60
N VAL A 404 -4.57 -21.11 16.92
CA VAL A 404 -5.28 -19.93 16.41
C VAL A 404 -5.14 -19.91 14.88
N PRO A 405 -6.24 -20.13 14.12
CA PRO A 405 -6.22 -20.18 12.65
C PRO A 405 -5.80 -18.88 11.96
N MET A 406 -5.81 -17.76 12.69
CA MET A 406 -5.29 -16.46 12.26
C MET A 406 -4.73 -15.77 13.51
N ALA A 407 -3.43 -15.91 13.75
CA ALA A 407 -2.73 -15.23 14.83
C ALA A 407 -2.41 -13.78 14.44
N ALA A 408 -2.02 -13.57 13.17
CA ALA A 408 -1.81 -12.25 12.60
C ALA A 408 -2.22 -12.24 11.11
N GLU A 409 -2.66 -11.11 10.61
CA GLU A 409 -2.94 -10.92 9.18
C GLU A 409 -2.48 -9.55 8.67
N ILE A 410 -2.01 -9.51 7.43
CA ILE A 410 -1.66 -8.27 6.72
C ILE A 410 -2.46 -8.27 5.40
N TRP A 411 -3.13 -7.16 5.11
CA TRP A 411 -3.85 -6.97 3.87
C TRP A 411 -3.02 -6.11 2.93
N VAL A 412 -2.73 -6.62 1.74
CA VAL A 412 -1.85 -5.96 0.77
C VAL A 412 -2.54 -5.84 -0.56
N TRP A 413 -2.31 -4.72 -1.23
CA TRP A 413 -2.72 -4.53 -2.62
C TRP A 413 -1.50 -4.57 -3.51
N SER A 414 -1.55 -5.42 -4.53
CA SER A 414 -0.55 -5.47 -5.58
C SER A 414 -1.15 -5.05 -6.91
N ASP A 415 -0.50 -4.12 -7.59
CA ASP A 415 -0.85 -3.64 -8.94
C ASP A 415 -0.36 -4.56 -10.06
N ARG A 416 0.30 -5.66 -9.72
CA ARG A 416 0.74 -6.74 -10.64
C ARG A 416 1.02 -8.02 -9.86
N ALA A 417 1.30 -9.11 -10.56
CA ALA A 417 1.84 -10.30 -9.91
C ALA A 417 3.23 -9.99 -9.33
N ARG A 418 3.47 -10.32 -8.05
CA ARG A 418 4.72 -10.02 -7.34
C ARG A 418 5.15 -11.17 -6.45
N LYS A 419 6.44 -11.44 -6.33
CA LYS A 419 6.93 -12.51 -5.43
C LYS A 419 6.96 -12.01 -3.99
N ALA A 420 6.42 -12.79 -3.06
CA ALA A 420 6.56 -12.57 -1.62
C ALA A 420 7.62 -13.52 -1.06
N VAL A 421 8.65 -12.95 -0.42
CA VAL A 421 9.74 -13.68 0.20
C VAL A 421 9.75 -13.36 1.69
N TYR A 422 9.64 -14.37 2.54
CA TYR A 422 9.79 -14.23 3.97
C TYR A 422 11.27 -14.30 4.34
N VAL A 423 11.75 -13.32 5.09
CA VAL A 423 13.12 -13.25 5.58
C VAL A 423 13.13 -13.66 7.04
N SER A 424 13.74 -14.81 7.31
CA SER A 424 13.81 -15.36 8.65
C SER A 424 14.79 -14.58 9.53
N PRO A 425 14.42 -14.22 10.76
CA PRO A 425 15.34 -13.58 11.71
C PRO A 425 16.18 -14.61 12.49
N ASP A 426 15.75 -15.89 12.54
CA ASP A 426 16.33 -16.93 13.40
C ASP A 426 15.82 -18.34 13.00
N ARG A 427 16.60 -19.07 12.19
CA ARG A 427 16.42 -20.51 11.88
C ARG A 427 15.03 -20.92 11.42
N SER A 428 14.27 -20.05 10.76
CA SER A 428 13.02 -20.49 10.14
C SER A 428 13.35 -21.40 8.97
N VAL A 429 12.71 -22.55 8.90
CA VAL A 429 12.89 -23.52 7.82
C VAL A 429 11.54 -23.98 7.31
N VAL A 430 11.52 -24.46 6.08
CA VAL A 430 10.38 -25.19 5.52
C VAL A 430 10.45 -26.63 6.04
N SER A 431 10.07 -26.90 7.30
CA SER A 431 9.88 -28.28 7.79
C SER A 431 8.97 -28.39 9.02
N GLY A 432 8.27 -29.53 9.10
CA GLY A 432 7.24 -29.83 10.11
C GLY A 432 7.83 -30.08 11.50
N GLY A 433 7.57 -29.14 12.40
CA GLY A 433 7.97 -29.23 13.81
C GLY A 433 7.61 -27.95 14.53
N ASN A 434 6.36 -27.87 14.99
CA ASN A 434 5.67 -26.72 15.60
C ASN A 434 5.48 -25.49 14.68
N PRO A 435 4.51 -25.55 13.75
CA PRO A 435 4.40 -24.58 12.67
C PRO A 435 3.63 -23.33 13.06
N ALA A 436 4.25 -22.16 12.90
CA ALA A 436 3.47 -21.07 12.35
C ALA A 436 3.45 -21.20 10.83
N PHE A 437 2.42 -20.68 10.20
CA PHE A 437 2.23 -20.84 8.76
C PHE A 437 2.09 -19.46 8.14
N ALA A 438 2.84 -19.18 7.08
CA ALA A 438 2.64 -17.99 6.26
C ALA A 438 1.83 -18.37 5.01
N TYR A 439 0.59 -17.92 4.96
CA TYR A 439 -0.27 -18.11 3.78
C TYR A 439 -0.39 -16.81 3.00
N VAL A 440 -0.38 -16.95 1.67
CA VAL A 440 -0.68 -15.87 0.73
C VAL A 440 -1.94 -16.30 -0.03
N GLY A 441 -3.06 -15.61 0.18
CA GLY A 441 -4.30 -15.88 -0.55
C GLY A 441 -4.79 -14.65 -1.27
N LEU A 442 -5.36 -14.81 -2.47
CA LEU A 442 -6.20 -13.77 -3.05
C LEU A 442 -7.43 -13.59 -2.14
N ALA A 443 -7.77 -12.34 -1.82
CA ALA A 443 -8.92 -12.05 -0.98
C ALA A 443 -10.21 -12.60 -1.62
N GLY A 444 -10.98 -13.38 -0.87
CA GLY A 444 -12.30 -13.83 -1.29
C GLY A 444 -12.35 -15.13 -2.12
N THR A 445 -11.24 -15.78 -2.46
CA THR A 445 -11.27 -17.10 -3.12
C THR A 445 -11.50 -18.27 -2.14
N GLY A 446 -11.28 -18.04 -0.83
CA GLY A 446 -11.29 -19.09 0.19
C GLY A 446 -10.08 -20.04 0.10
N THR A 447 -9.28 -19.95 -0.96
CA THR A 447 -8.07 -20.74 -1.19
C THR A 447 -6.86 -19.97 -0.69
N ASP A 448 -6.27 -20.45 0.41
CA ASP A 448 -4.92 -20.06 0.79
C ASP A 448 -3.93 -20.92 0.00
N ALA A 449 -2.99 -20.29 -0.69
CA ALA A 449 -1.81 -20.97 -1.21
C ALA A 449 -0.61 -20.49 -0.38
N GLY A 450 0.05 -21.38 0.34
CA GLY A 450 1.11 -20.97 1.27
C GLY A 450 2.17 -22.03 1.47
N VAL A 451 3.24 -21.60 2.11
CA VAL A 451 4.35 -22.46 2.52
C VAL A 451 4.33 -22.54 4.04
N GLU A 452 4.48 -23.76 4.56
CA GLU A 452 4.67 -23.96 5.99
C GLU A 452 6.06 -23.42 6.37
N ILE A 453 6.10 -22.45 7.28
CA ILE A 453 7.36 -21.86 7.75
C ILE A 453 7.50 -22.22 9.23
N GLY A 454 8.27 -23.25 9.56
CA GLY A 454 8.60 -23.55 10.95
C GLY A 454 9.40 -22.39 11.56
N PHE A 455 8.88 -21.73 12.60
CA PHE A 455 9.57 -20.63 13.29
C PHE A 455 10.34 -21.20 14.47
N GLY A 456 11.66 -21.02 14.47
CA GLY A 456 12.52 -21.41 15.57
C GLY A 456 12.93 -22.89 15.57
N ASN A 457 14.22 -23.10 15.75
CA ASN A 457 14.86 -24.36 16.16
C ASN A 457 14.64 -25.59 15.26
N ALA A 458 14.82 -25.42 13.95
CA ALA A 458 15.24 -26.53 13.10
C ALA A 458 16.49 -27.18 13.72
N GLY A 459 16.47 -28.50 13.98
CA GLY A 459 17.53 -29.27 14.63
C GLY A 459 18.86 -29.37 13.86
N VAL A 460 19.25 -28.31 13.15
CA VAL A 460 20.55 -28.17 12.48
C VAL A 460 21.60 -27.88 13.54
N THR A 461 22.76 -28.50 13.41
CA THR A 461 23.87 -28.43 14.36
C THR A 461 24.29 -26.98 14.63
N THR A 462 24.78 -26.71 15.84
CA THR A 462 25.09 -25.37 16.38
C THR A 462 26.02 -24.48 15.55
N THR A 463 26.65 -25.01 14.49
CA THR A 463 27.73 -24.41 13.72
C THR A 463 27.29 -23.62 12.48
N GLU A 464 26.09 -23.84 11.93
CA GLU A 464 25.60 -23.12 10.73
C GLU A 464 24.29 -22.40 11.06
N ARG A 465 24.37 -21.09 11.33
CA ARG A 465 23.21 -20.23 11.65
C ARG A 465 23.09 -19.09 10.63
N PRO A 466 22.47 -19.33 9.47
CA PRO A 466 22.17 -18.24 8.55
C PRO A 466 21.00 -17.41 9.12
N ALA A 467 21.28 -16.18 9.53
CA ALA A 467 20.26 -15.16 9.71
C ALA A 467 19.83 -14.66 8.32
N GLU A 468 18.59 -14.20 8.18
CA GLU A 468 18.05 -13.64 6.93
C GLU A 468 17.88 -14.66 5.79
N ASN A 469 17.62 -15.94 6.12
CA ASN A 469 17.22 -16.92 5.11
C ASN A 469 15.98 -16.43 4.36
N HIS A 470 16.13 -16.30 3.04
CA HIS A 470 15.04 -15.96 2.13
C HIS A 470 14.22 -17.21 1.82
N ILE A 471 12.99 -17.25 2.33
CA ILE A 471 12.02 -18.31 2.07
C ILE A 471 10.98 -17.76 1.11
N TYR A 472 10.95 -18.26 -0.11
CA TYR A 472 9.88 -17.95 -1.03
C TYR A 472 8.55 -18.44 -0.45
N VAL A 473 7.61 -17.52 -0.22
CA VAL A 473 6.29 -17.86 0.34
C VAL A 473 5.33 -18.20 -0.79
N ASN A 474 5.08 -17.23 -1.66
CA ASN A 474 4.24 -17.40 -2.84
C ASN A 474 4.31 -16.14 -3.73
N GLU A 475 3.55 -16.16 -4.83
CA GLU A 475 3.23 -14.97 -5.60
C GLU A 475 2.01 -14.25 -5.00
N LEU A 476 2.13 -12.94 -4.76
CA LEU A 476 1.03 -12.00 -4.59
C LEU A 476 0.40 -11.78 -5.97
N PRO A 477 -0.82 -12.25 -6.22
CA PRO A 477 -1.52 -11.94 -7.47
C PRO A 477 -1.82 -10.44 -7.58
N PHE A 478 -2.14 -9.98 -8.79
CA PHE A 478 -2.78 -8.67 -8.96
C PHE A 478 -4.04 -8.60 -8.10
N GLY A 479 -4.21 -7.51 -7.36
CA GLY A 479 -5.37 -7.22 -6.54
C GLY A 479 -5.10 -7.32 -5.04
N LEU A 480 -6.18 -7.49 -4.28
CA LEU A 480 -6.14 -7.55 -2.83
C LEU A 480 -5.76 -8.96 -2.38
N SER A 481 -4.64 -9.07 -1.68
CA SER A 481 -4.16 -10.31 -1.08
C SER A 481 -4.22 -10.24 0.43
N ARG A 482 -4.44 -11.39 1.05
CA ARG A 482 -4.36 -11.59 2.50
C ARG A 482 -3.15 -12.45 2.84
N LEU A 483 -2.27 -11.88 3.64
CA LEU A 483 -1.15 -12.57 4.26
C LEU A 483 -1.60 -13.03 5.64
N ARG A 484 -1.53 -14.33 5.94
CA ARG A 484 -1.91 -14.86 7.26
C ARG A 484 -0.76 -15.57 7.93
N PHE A 485 -0.68 -15.36 9.23
CA PHE A 485 0.15 -16.11 10.16
C PHE A 485 -0.76 -16.91 11.10
N ARG A 486 -0.58 -18.22 11.19
CA ARG A 486 -1.34 -19.10 12.11
C ARG A 486 -0.47 -19.52 13.28
N ALA A 487 -1.07 -19.80 14.43
CA ALA A 487 -0.42 -20.51 15.54
C ALA A 487 -0.99 -21.94 15.59
N SER A 488 -0.17 -22.98 15.42
CA SER A 488 -0.64 -24.37 15.31
C SER A 488 -1.04 -25.04 16.63
N GLY A 489 -0.75 -24.42 17.77
CA GLY A 489 -0.99 -25.01 19.08
C GLY A 489 -0.77 -24.03 20.22
N ALA A 490 -1.01 -24.50 21.43
CA ALA A 490 -0.69 -23.76 22.64
C ALA A 490 0.83 -23.52 22.73
N GLY A 491 1.22 -22.30 23.07
CA GLY A 491 2.63 -21.94 23.25
C GLY A 491 2.98 -20.58 22.68
N THR A 492 4.28 -20.30 22.70
CA THR A 492 4.82 -19.06 22.16
C THR A 492 5.46 -19.32 20.81
N VAL A 493 4.98 -18.62 19.80
CA VAL A 493 5.52 -18.59 18.44
C VAL A 493 6.20 -17.25 18.24
N GLU A 494 7.47 -17.24 17.84
CA GLU A 494 8.15 -16.00 17.48
C GLU A 494 7.79 -15.60 16.06
N PHE A 495 6.94 -14.59 15.90
CA PHE A 495 6.68 -13.92 14.63
C PHE A 495 7.74 -12.84 14.38
N GLY A 496 8.94 -13.27 14.01
CA GLY A 496 10.09 -12.36 14.00
C GLY A 496 10.65 -11.93 12.64
N GLY A 497 10.16 -12.51 11.55
CA GLY A 497 10.64 -12.14 10.22
C GLY A 497 9.84 -11.01 9.60
N TRP A 498 10.25 -10.67 8.38
CA TRP A 498 9.58 -9.68 7.54
C TRP A 498 9.44 -10.25 6.13
N LEU A 499 8.40 -9.84 5.42
CA LEU A 499 8.21 -10.16 4.01
C LEU A 499 8.85 -9.07 3.16
N ILE A 500 9.51 -9.46 2.09
CA ILE A 500 10.00 -8.57 1.03
C ILE A 500 9.26 -8.92 -0.26
N VAL A 501 8.84 -7.88 -0.99
CA VAL A 501 8.13 -8.00 -2.27
C VAL A 501 9.07 -7.76 -3.46
N ASP A 502 9.11 -8.70 -4.41
CA ASP A 502 9.91 -8.69 -5.67
C ASP A 502 11.43 -8.51 -5.53
N GLN A 503 11.97 -8.37 -4.32
CA GLN A 503 13.40 -8.24 -4.11
C GLN A 503 14.00 -9.64 -3.89
N PHE A 504 14.80 -10.11 -4.84
CA PHE A 504 15.77 -11.17 -4.61
C PHE A 504 17.15 -10.63 -4.17
N ASP A 505 17.28 -9.30 -4.07
CA ASP A 505 18.48 -8.61 -3.59
C ASP A 505 18.29 -8.15 -2.13
N PRO A 506 19.17 -8.53 -1.18
CA PRO A 506 19.06 -8.08 0.21
C PRO A 506 19.70 -6.70 0.42
N VAL A 507 18.96 -5.57 0.37
CA VAL A 507 19.53 -4.28 0.86
C VAL A 507 18.52 -3.26 1.40
N SER A 508 18.69 -2.81 2.67
CA SER A 508 18.91 -1.41 3.13
C SER A 508 18.88 -1.19 4.67
N VAL A 509 19.69 -0.25 5.17
CA VAL A 509 20.36 -0.07 6.49
C VAL A 509 19.60 0.81 7.51
N SER A 510 19.75 0.51 8.81
CA SER A 510 19.47 1.42 9.94
C SER A 510 20.76 1.79 10.69
N ALA A 511 20.93 3.09 11.00
CA ALA A 511 22.08 3.58 11.77
C ALA A 511 21.92 3.23 13.26
N TYR A 512 22.94 2.60 13.85
CA TYR A 512 22.99 2.33 15.29
C TYR A 512 23.86 3.37 15.99
N SER A 513 23.30 4.17 16.89
CA SER A 513 24.11 4.99 17.79
C SER A 513 24.70 4.10 18.89
N ILE A 514 26.02 4.03 18.95
CA ILE A 514 26.77 3.52 20.10
C ILE A 514 27.18 4.78 20.90
N ALA A 515 27.41 4.67 22.22
CA ALA A 515 27.66 5.77 23.17
C ALA A 515 28.46 6.96 22.58
N SER A 516 28.21 8.18 23.12
CA SER A 516 28.57 9.53 22.60
C SER A 516 29.96 9.78 21.97
N GLU A 517 30.89 8.84 22.02
CA GLU A 517 32.26 8.92 21.51
C GLU A 517 32.60 7.89 20.40
N ARG A 518 31.67 7.00 19.99
CA ARG A 518 31.95 5.96 18.97
C ARG A 518 30.77 5.77 18.02
N GLN A 519 31.04 5.75 16.72
CA GLN A 519 30.00 5.64 15.69
C GLN A 519 30.29 4.47 14.75
N LEU A 520 29.28 3.62 14.52
CA LEU A 520 29.34 2.54 13.55
C LEU A 520 28.47 2.90 12.35
N PHE A 521 29.09 3.01 11.18
CA PHE A 521 28.43 3.26 9.90
C PHE A 521 28.56 2.00 9.06
N LEU A 522 27.48 1.29 8.80
CA LEU A 522 27.51 0.19 7.83
C LEU A 522 27.19 0.80 6.45
N PRO A 523 28.15 0.91 5.50
CA PRO A 523 27.85 1.39 4.17
C PRO A 523 26.99 0.35 3.47
N GLU A 524 26.04 0.87 2.72
CA GLU A 524 25.13 0.13 1.88
C GLU A 524 25.82 -0.06 0.52
N PHE A 525 26.13 -1.30 0.14
CA PHE A 525 26.65 -1.57 -1.20
C PHE A 525 25.46 -1.80 -2.13
N ALA A 526 25.31 -0.90 -3.11
CA ALA A 526 24.15 -0.81 -3.99
C ALA A 526 24.14 -1.81 -5.16
N ASP A 527 25.12 -2.71 -5.26
CA ASP A 527 25.22 -3.64 -6.40
C ASP A 527 25.25 -5.10 -5.96
N SER A 528 24.25 -5.84 -6.46
CA SER A 528 24.19 -7.29 -6.61
C SER A 528 25.53 -8.01 -6.46
N ARG A 529 25.83 -8.53 -5.27
CA ARG A 529 26.92 -9.49 -5.10
C ARG A 529 26.53 -10.63 -4.17
N PRO A 530 26.96 -11.86 -4.49
CA PRO A 530 26.64 -13.04 -3.72
C PRO A 530 27.21 -12.90 -2.31
N GLU A 531 26.51 -13.43 -1.32
CA GLU A 531 27.14 -13.84 -0.07
C GLU A 531 28.44 -14.56 -0.43
N VAL A 532 29.59 -13.98 -0.07
CA VAL A 532 30.85 -14.65 -0.29
C VAL A 532 30.99 -15.66 0.83
N VAL A 533 30.41 -16.84 0.62
CA VAL A 533 30.55 -17.98 1.52
C VAL A 533 31.87 -18.67 1.17
N PRO A 534 32.96 -18.49 1.94
CA PRO A 534 34.16 -19.28 1.73
C PRO A 534 33.83 -20.75 1.94
N LYS A 535 33.84 -21.54 0.87
CA LYS A 535 33.85 -23.00 0.92
C LYS A 535 35.15 -23.43 1.65
N ALA A 536 35.11 -24.46 2.49
CA ALA A 536 36.30 -24.94 3.19
C ALA A 536 37.48 -25.15 2.21
N GLY A 537 38.61 -24.49 2.47
CA GLY A 537 39.79 -24.49 1.60
C GLY A 537 39.80 -23.44 0.48
N ALA A 538 38.76 -22.61 0.33
CA ALA A 538 38.73 -21.51 -0.63
C ALA A 538 39.30 -20.22 -0.01
N ILE A 539 40.16 -19.53 -0.78
CA ILE A 539 40.67 -18.20 -0.42
C ILE A 539 39.66 -17.18 -0.91
N THR A 540 39.08 -16.40 0.02
CA THR A 540 38.27 -15.23 -0.33
C THR A 540 39.12 -13.98 -0.21
N ASN A 541 39.33 -13.29 -1.33
CA ASN A 541 40.05 -12.01 -1.38
C ASN A 541 39.07 -10.86 -1.58
N LEU A 542 39.01 -9.94 -0.62
CA LEU A 542 38.24 -8.72 -0.69
C LEU A 542 39.20 -7.53 -0.72
N ALA A 543 39.08 -6.64 -1.70
CA ALA A 543 39.79 -5.36 -1.69
C ALA A 543 38.84 -4.23 -1.29
N LEU A 544 39.28 -3.40 -0.36
CA LEU A 544 38.69 -2.09 -0.10
C LEU A 544 39.68 -1.04 -0.61
N ILE A 545 39.29 -0.35 -1.67
CA ILE A 545 40.10 0.71 -2.28
C ILE A 545 39.52 2.04 -1.80
N GLY A 546 40.28 2.78 -1.01
CA GLY A 546 39.81 4.03 -0.44
C GLY A 546 40.74 4.62 0.63
N ASN A 547 40.68 5.95 0.77
CA ASN A 547 41.41 6.66 1.80
C ASN A 547 40.67 6.57 3.13
N ILE A 548 41.25 5.88 4.11
CA ILE A 548 40.72 5.78 5.48
C ILE A 548 41.43 6.83 6.36
N PRO A 549 40.70 7.84 6.86
CA PRO A 549 41.26 8.86 7.75
C PRO A 549 41.67 8.27 9.11
N VAL A 550 42.51 9.00 9.84
CA VAL A 550 42.84 8.69 11.25
C VAL A 550 41.55 8.63 12.10
N GLY A 551 41.46 7.62 12.95
CA GLY A 551 40.31 7.31 13.82
C GLY A 551 39.14 6.64 13.11
N TRP A 552 39.27 6.38 11.81
CA TRP A 552 38.34 5.55 11.05
C TRP A 552 38.91 4.15 10.85
N GLY A 553 38.02 3.19 10.63
CA GLY A 553 38.37 1.82 10.36
C GLY A 553 37.31 1.09 9.57
N VAL A 554 37.67 -0.09 9.07
CA VAL A 554 36.78 -0.94 8.27
C VAL A 554 36.25 -2.08 9.12
N VAL A 555 34.94 -2.31 9.05
CA VAL A 555 34.33 -3.49 9.67
C VAL A 555 34.50 -4.68 8.75
N ILE A 556 35.25 -5.67 9.23
CA ILE A 556 35.68 -6.86 8.52
C ILE A 556 34.63 -7.96 8.58
N GLY A 557 33.75 -7.94 9.59
CA GLY A 557 32.57 -8.80 9.65
C GLY A 557 31.78 -8.54 10.93
N THR A 558 30.49 -8.90 10.92
CA THR A 558 29.61 -8.83 12.09
C THR A 558 28.93 -10.17 12.35
N GLN A 559 29.08 -10.73 13.54
CA GLN A 559 28.21 -11.81 14.02
C GLN A 559 26.92 -11.25 14.63
N TYR A 560 25.80 -11.81 14.19
CA TYR A 560 24.52 -11.70 14.89
C TYR A 560 24.44 -12.70 16.04
N VAL A 561 23.79 -12.33 17.13
CA VAL A 561 23.65 -13.19 18.31
C VAL A 561 22.19 -13.30 18.69
N TYR A 562 21.79 -14.54 18.96
CA TYR A 562 20.42 -15.01 19.04
C TYR A 562 19.94 -15.07 20.49
N ALA A 563 18.63 -14.88 20.71
CA ALA A 563 18.02 -14.80 22.04
C ALA A 563 18.13 -16.10 22.86
N ASN A 564 18.34 -17.24 22.20
CA ASN A 564 18.14 -18.58 22.77
C ASN A 564 19.45 -19.31 23.09
N ASP A 565 20.61 -18.67 22.83
CA ASP A 565 21.87 -19.26 23.25
C ASP A 565 22.00 -19.15 24.77
N SER A 566 21.66 -20.24 25.45
CA SER A 566 21.93 -20.53 26.87
C SER A 566 23.40 -20.39 27.27
N ASN A 567 24.28 -20.05 26.33
CA ASN A 567 25.73 -19.96 26.46
C ASN A 567 26.31 -18.54 26.24
N THR A 568 25.50 -17.47 26.26
CA THR A 568 25.97 -16.11 25.93
C THR A 568 25.81 -15.11 27.07
N GLY A 569 26.85 -15.06 27.92
CA GLY A 569 27.17 -13.83 28.64
C GLY A 569 27.32 -12.65 27.66
N PRO A 570 27.20 -11.39 28.11
CA PRO A 570 27.18 -10.21 27.24
C PRO A 570 28.32 -10.17 26.22
N SER A 571 29.51 -10.66 26.59
CA SER A 571 30.73 -10.78 25.78
C SER A 571 30.57 -11.53 24.46
N ARG A 572 29.51 -12.33 24.32
CA ARG A 572 29.24 -13.14 23.12
C ARG A 572 28.08 -12.61 22.29
N ARG A 573 27.57 -11.38 22.54
CA ARG A 573 26.28 -10.87 21.99
C ARG A 573 26.32 -10.00 20.74
N LYS A 574 27.50 -9.76 20.16
CA LYS A 574 27.74 -9.24 18.81
C LYS A 574 29.25 -9.16 18.67
N MET A 575 29.85 -9.82 17.69
CA MET A 575 31.29 -9.69 17.43
C MET A 575 31.50 -8.98 16.12
N SER A 576 32.25 -7.87 16.12
CA SER A 576 32.70 -7.24 14.88
C SER A 576 34.19 -7.07 14.89
N ILE A 577 34.88 -7.52 13.84
CA ILE A 577 36.30 -7.22 13.68
C ILE A 577 36.41 -5.88 12.96
N VAL A 578 37.24 -4.98 13.48
CA VAL A 578 37.49 -3.67 12.87
C VAL A 578 38.99 -3.46 12.72
N ALA A 579 39.43 -3.05 11.53
CA ALA A 579 40.77 -2.52 11.32
C ALA A 579 40.74 -0.99 11.35
N LEU A 580 41.35 -0.39 12.38
CA LEU A 580 41.36 1.05 12.65
C LEU A 580 42.73 1.66 12.32
N ARG A 581 42.73 2.87 11.76
CA ARG A 581 43.93 3.69 11.63
C ARG A 581 44.09 4.61 12.85
N ALA A 582 45.10 4.40 13.69
CA ALA A 582 45.37 5.28 14.83
C ALA A 582 46.14 6.55 14.42
N SER A 583 46.11 7.58 15.27
CA SER A 583 46.83 8.84 15.06
C SER A 583 48.35 8.70 15.05
N SER A 584 48.88 7.63 15.65
CA SER A 584 50.30 7.26 15.63
C SER A 584 50.76 6.60 14.32
N GLY A 585 49.85 6.36 13.37
CA GLY A 585 50.13 5.55 12.17
C GLY A 585 50.21 4.04 12.45
N ALA A 586 49.77 3.59 13.62
CA ALA A 586 49.61 2.17 13.93
C ALA A 586 48.20 1.69 13.54
N ASP A 587 48.11 0.49 12.96
CA ASP A 587 46.84 -0.14 12.63
C ASP A 587 46.40 -1.03 13.79
N ILE A 588 45.17 -0.83 14.25
CA ILE A 588 44.61 -1.58 15.38
C ILE A 588 43.54 -2.52 14.84
N LEU A 589 43.75 -3.82 15.01
CA LEU A 589 42.69 -4.81 14.87
C LEU A 589 41.94 -4.90 16.20
N ARG A 590 40.67 -4.53 16.20
CA ARG A 590 39.79 -4.65 17.36
C ARG A 590 38.69 -5.67 17.13
N VAL A 591 38.29 -6.34 18.19
CA VAL A 591 36.97 -6.96 18.26
C VAL A 591 36.06 -6.07 19.08
N LEU A 592 34.92 -5.72 18.49
CA LEU A 592 33.79 -5.16 19.18
C LEU A 592 32.97 -6.33 19.71
N SER A 593 32.90 -6.52 21.02
CA SER A 593 32.05 -7.51 21.67
C SER A 593 30.90 -6.83 22.40
N GLY A 594 29.75 -7.48 22.50
CA GLY A 594 28.69 -7.01 23.40
C GLY A 594 29.21 -6.92 24.85
N ALA A 595 28.91 -5.84 25.56
CA ALA A 595 29.24 -5.69 26.99
C ALA A 595 27.96 -5.70 27.84
N SER A 596 26.88 -5.12 27.32
CA SER A 596 25.52 -5.17 27.85
C SER A 596 24.54 -4.77 26.73
N ALA A 597 23.22 -4.77 26.99
CA ALA A 597 22.22 -4.40 25.98
C ALA A 597 22.51 -2.98 25.43
N GLY A 598 22.84 -2.89 24.13
CA GLY A 598 23.17 -1.63 23.47
C GLY A 598 24.58 -1.09 23.71
N VAL A 599 25.45 -1.81 24.44
CA VAL A 599 26.83 -1.37 24.75
C VAL A 599 27.83 -2.35 24.18
N PHE A 600 28.84 -1.84 23.46
CA PHE A 600 29.96 -2.62 22.95
C PHE A 600 31.24 -2.33 23.71
N ALA A 601 31.95 -3.38 24.13
CA ALA A 601 33.35 -3.31 24.50
C ALA A 601 34.21 -3.40 23.22
N ALA A 602 35.26 -2.60 23.14
CA ALA A 602 36.23 -2.67 22.05
C ALA A 602 37.55 -3.19 22.64
N THR A 603 37.95 -4.41 22.24
CA THR A 603 39.18 -5.03 22.70
C THR A 603 40.18 -5.05 21.55
N SER A 604 41.36 -4.46 21.77
CA SER A 604 42.46 -4.53 20.79
C SER A 604 43.06 -5.94 20.81
N ILE A 605 43.02 -6.62 19.67
CA ILE A 605 43.57 -7.97 19.50
C ILE A 605 44.98 -7.89 18.95
N LYS A 606 45.26 -6.88 18.11
CA LYS A 606 46.59 -6.68 17.53
C LYS A 606 46.81 -5.21 17.21
N THR A 607 48.05 -4.76 17.38
CA THR A 607 48.54 -3.44 16.96
C THR A 607 49.72 -3.68 16.02
N SER A 608 49.71 -3.11 14.82
CA SER A 608 50.84 -3.18 13.89
C SER A 608 51.98 -2.24 14.32
N GLY A 609 53.19 -2.45 13.77
CA GLY A 609 54.27 -1.46 13.85
C GLY A 609 53.92 -0.22 13.02
N SER A 610 54.50 0.94 13.36
CA SER A 610 54.25 2.22 12.68
C SER A 610 54.55 2.13 11.18
N GLY A 611 53.53 2.12 10.35
CA GLY A 611 53.65 2.06 8.89
C GLY A 611 52.61 2.97 8.23
N SER A 612 53.07 3.85 7.33
CA SER A 612 52.17 4.66 6.51
C SER A 612 51.71 3.86 5.30
N TRP A 613 50.40 3.70 5.11
CA TRP A 613 49.82 3.14 3.89
C TRP A 613 48.94 4.18 3.18
N ALA A 614 48.95 4.15 1.85
CA ALA A 614 48.61 5.26 0.97
C ALA A 614 47.28 5.12 0.21
N GLY A 615 46.58 3.99 0.29
CA GLY A 615 45.19 3.98 -0.21
C GLY A 615 44.47 2.67 -0.45
N GLN A 616 45.09 1.49 -0.25
CA GLN A 616 44.41 0.21 -0.48
C GLN A 616 44.53 -0.73 0.72
N ILE A 617 43.39 -1.10 1.32
CA ILE A 617 43.30 -2.26 2.21
C ILE A 617 42.86 -3.46 1.37
N THR A 618 43.53 -4.60 1.51
CA THR A 618 42.95 -5.89 1.13
C THR A 618 42.74 -6.76 2.36
N ILE A 619 41.61 -7.44 2.43
CA ILE A 619 41.26 -8.39 3.47
C ILE A 619 41.27 -9.77 2.83
N HIS A 620 42.16 -10.64 3.31
CA HIS A 620 42.24 -12.02 2.89
C HIS A 620 41.67 -12.87 4.01
N CYS A 621 40.59 -13.60 3.71
CA CYS A 621 40.00 -14.57 4.62
C CYS A 621 40.22 -15.96 4.03
N THR A 622 40.98 -16.79 4.74
CA THR A 622 41.20 -18.20 4.37
C THR A 622 40.69 -19.09 5.48
N THR A 623 39.90 -20.11 5.14
CA THR A 623 39.55 -21.20 6.05
C THR A 623 40.36 -22.43 5.68
N ASP A 624 41.07 -23.02 6.64
CA ASP A 624 41.74 -24.31 6.41
C ASP A 624 40.71 -25.45 6.35
N GLY A 625 41.14 -26.63 5.90
CA GLY A 625 40.30 -27.84 5.84
C GLY A 625 39.84 -28.35 7.20
N SER A 626 40.29 -27.75 8.31
CA SER A 626 39.88 -28.03 9.68
C SER A 626 38.95 -26.96 10.25
N GLY A 627 38.54 -25.97 9.44
CA GLY A 627 37.63 -24.90 9.83
C GLY A 627 38.30 -23.74 10.58
N ASN A 628 39.62 -23.70 10.71
CA ASN A 628 40.31 -22.56 11.31
C ASN A 628 40.36 -21.41 10.30
N ALA A 629 39.99 -20.21 10.74
CA ALA A 629 40.15 -18.99 9.94
C ALA A 629 41.52 -18.36 10.16
N ASP A 630 42.14 -17.96 9.05
CA ASP A 630 43.22 -16.98 9.01
C ASP A 630 42.73 -15.72 8.28
N ILE A 631 42.60 -14.64 9.05
CA ILE A 631 42.19 -13.33 8.55
C ILE A 631 43.45 -12.47 8.48
N GLN A 632 43.82 -12.06 7.27
CA GLN A 632 44.92 -11.13 7.02
C GLN A 632 44.36 -9.82 6.50
N VAL A 633 44.59 -8.75 7.25
CA VAL A 633 44.41 -7.38 6.75
C VAL A 633 45.74 -6.94 6.19
N ARG A 634 45.73 -6.57 4.93
CA ARG A 634 46.88 -6.06 4.20
C ARG A 634 46.64 -4.62 3.82
N ALA A 635 47.68 -3.81 3.91
CA ALA A 635 47.67 -2.47 3.35
C ALA A 635 48.80 -2.37 2.33
N ASP A 636 48.48 -1.93 1.12
CA ASP A 636 49.41 -1.85 -0.01
C ASP A 636 50.21 -3.16 -0.22
N GLY A 637 49.54 -4.30 -0.01
CA GLY A 637 50.10 -5.66 -0.16
C GLY A 637 50.80 -6.24 1.08
N ALA A 638 51.17 -5.42 2.06
CA ALA A 638 51.83 -5.85 3.30
C ALA A 638 50.83 -6.27 4.36
N ILE A 639 51.04 -7.40 5.05
CA ILE A 639 50.18 -7.84 6.16
C ILE A 639 50.38 -6.90 7.36
N ILE A 640 49.38 -6.05 7.61
CA ILE A 640 49.37 -5.14 8.76
C ILE A 640 48.72 -5.79 9.98
N ALA A 641 47.75 -6.68 9.77
CA ALA A 641 47.17 -7.49 10.83
C ALA A 641 46.95 -8.92 10.34
N ARG A 642 47.20 -9.87 11.24
CA ARG A 642 46.89 -11.29 11.02
C ARG A 642 46.30 -11.85 12.30
N HIS A 643 45.15 -12.47 12.18
CA HIS A 643 44.50 -13.21 13.25
C HIS A 643 44.25 -14.63 12.76
N THR A 644 44.83 -15.59 13.48
CA THR A 644 44.65 -17.02 13.23
C THR A 644 43.91 -17.57 14.44
N ASN A 645 42.74 -18.17 14.22
CA ASN A 645 41.92 -18.66 15.32
C ASN A 645 42.22 -20.14 15.63
N GLY A 646 42.19 -20.51 16.92
CA GLY A 646 42.18 -21.91 17.34
C GLY A 646 40.74 -22.42 17.41
N GLY A 647 40.49 -23.67 17.00
CA GLY A 647 39.15 -24.25 16.77
C GLY A 647 38.12 -24.25 17.92
N THR A 648 38.39 -23.61 19.06
CA THR A 648 37.45 -23.48 20.18
C THR A 648 36.75 -22.12 20.27
N ASP A 649 37.24 -21.09 19.58
CA ASP A 649 36.63 -19.76 19.62
C ASP A 649 35.53 -19.63 18.56
N PRO A 650 34.32 -19.13 18.91
CA PRO A 650 33.18 -19.10 18.02
C PRO A 650 33.48 -18.23 16.80
N PHE A 651 33.76 -18.89 15.69
CA PHE A 651 34.01 -18.35 14.36
C PHE A 651 33.03 -17.24 14.00
N MET A 652 33.47 -16.06 13.49
CA MET A 652 32.59 -15.15 12.75
C MET A 652 32.00 -15.90 11.58
N SER A 653 30.79 -16.44 11.76
CA SER A 653 30.02 -17.20 10.76
C SER A 653 30.41 -16.78 9.34
N PRO A 654 30.73 -17.72 8.42
CA PRO A 654 31.12 -17.36 7.06
C PRO A 654 29.97 -16.64 6.32
N TYR A 655 28.80 -16.61 6.96
CA TYR A 655 27.55 -15.95 6.60
C TYR A 655 27.42 -14.53 7.21
N GLY A 656 28.51 -13.89 7.64
CA GLY A 656 28.50 -12.51 8.16
C GLY A 656 28.58 -11.46 7.06
N ARG A 657 27.90 -10.31 7.23
CA ARG A 657 28.08 -9.16 6.33
C ARG A 657 29.48 -8.56 6.55
N MET A 658 30.30 -8.53 5.49
CA MET A 658 31.58 -7.82 5.46
C MET A 658 31.36 -6.44 4.84
N GLY A 659 31.85 -5.39 5.48
CA GLY A 659 31.59 -4.01 5.05
C GLY A 659 31.09 -3.10 6.17
N GLY A 660 31.68 -1.92 6.28
CA GLY A 660 31.49 -1.03 7.43
C GLY A 660 32.56 0.03 7.49
N LEU A 661 32.21 1.26 7.83
CA LEU A 661 33.10 2.26 8.38
C LEU A 661 32.81 2.41 9.88
N TYR A 662 33.83 2.24 10.70
CA TYR A 662 33.74 2.47 12.13
C TYR A 662 34.59 3.68 12.49
N ARG A 663 34.02 4.63 13.25
CA ARG A 663 34.73 5.81 13.75
C ARG A 663 34.88 5.73 15.26
N ASP A 664 36.12 5.81 15.73
CA ASP A 664 36.45 5.96 17.13
C ASP A 664 36.87 7.40 17.40
N ASN A 665 35.98 8.20 18.00
CA ASN A 665 36.27 9.61 18.26
C ASN A 665 37.35 9.78 19.34
N THR A 666 37.67 8.74 20.11
CA THR A 666 38.75 8.78 21.10
C THR A 666 40.15 8.79 20.45
N LEU A 667 40.24 8.45 19.15
CA LEU A 667 41.49 8.40 18.40
C LEU A 667 41.73 9.63 17.52
N VAL A 668 40.83 10.62 17.53
CA VAL A 668 40.91 11.84 16.71
C VAL A 668 40.90 13.06 17.62
N SER A 669 41.85 13.98 17.42
CA SER A 669 41.91 15.25 18.17
C SER A 669 40.92 16.33 17.67
N ASP A 670 40.20 16.05 16.58
CA ASP A 670 39.27 16.99 15.93
C ASP A 670 37.89 16.31 15.70
N PRO A 671 36.83 16.72 16.42
CA PRO A 671 35.50 16.17 16.24
C PRO A 671 34.85 16.52 14.89
N GLY A 672 35.36 17.51 14.14
CA GLY A 672 34.72 18.07 12.92
C GLY A 672 35.13 17.50 11.56
N GLY A 673 35.98 16.46 11.48
CA GLY A 673 36.63 16.05 10.24
C GLY A 673 35.83 15.15 9.27
N ARG A 674 35.71 15.62 8.01
CA ARG A 674 35.42 14.97 6.70
C ARG A 674 34.93 13.51 6.67
N GLN A 675 33.85 13.26 5.92
CA GLN A 675 33.36 11.91 5.57
C GLN A 675 34.46 11.07 4.89
N ALA A 676 34.64 9.83 5.35
CA ALA A 676 35.47 8.84 4.67
C ALA A 676 34.75 8.31 3.42
N VAL A 677 35.49 8.14 2.32
CA VAL A 677 35.00 7.56 1.06
C VAL A 677 35.78 6.27 0.80
N ALA A 678 35.09 5.14 0.80
CA ALA A 678 35.69 3.83 0.57
C ALA A 678 34.83 2.99 -0.38
N THR A 679 35.46 2.32 -1.34
CA THR A 679 34.81 1.46 -2.33
C THR A 679 35.30 0.02 -2.17
N LEU A 680 34.37 -0.94 -2.05
CA LEU A 680 34.68 -2.36 -1.90
C LEU A 680 34.64 -3.07 -3.27
N ILE A 681 35.71 -3.76 -3.63
CA ILE A 681 35.88 -4.45 -4.92
C ILE A 681 36.35 -5.91 -4.63
N PRO A 682 35.59 -6.94 -5.05
CA PRO A 682 36.07 -8.32 -5.02
C PRO A 682 37.22 -8.45 -6.01
N MET A 683 38.32 -9.05 -5.54
CA MET A 683 39.45 -9.35 -6.41
C MET A 683 39.13 -10.67 -7.13
N PRO A 684 39.47 -10.80 -8.42
CA PRO A 684 39.45 -12.10 -9.08
C PRO A 684 40.26 -13.10 -8.24
N THR A 685 39.71 -14.29 -8.02
CA THR A 685 40.40 -15.40 -7.34
C THR A 685 41.64 -15.84 -8.10
#